data_AF-A0A1I6X2R8-F1
#
_entry.id   AF-A0A1I6X2R8-F1
#
_cell.length_a   1.000
_cell.length_b   1.000
_cell.length_c   1.000
_cell.angle_alpha   90.00
_cell.angle_beta   90.00
_cell.angle_gamma   90.00
#
_symmetry.space_group_name_H-M   'P 1'
#
loop_
_entity.id
_entity.type
_entity.pdbx_description
1 polymer ?
#
loop_
_entity_poly.entity_id
_entity_poly.type
_entity_poly.pdbx_seq_one_letter_code
_entity_poly.pdbx_strand_id
1 'polypeptide(L)'
;MKGMKKGQGIAVLVVFALILGLLGYYAGTIISATGKGADDSLKLGLDLAGGVSITYEAVGETPTSEQMADTILKLQQRIENDLGNEASTTEASVYQVGDRRITVEIPGVTDANAMLEALGTPGTLYFITQTDADGNTNYSYNQATGEYALNYDIEDLIDNGSVVLTGSDVASSDAKYRTNQTTNASEPVVALSFTSKGAKAFADATAKAAAAGQTIGIYYDGHFVSVPRVNEAINGGEAVIEGMESFEAAEKLASYIRIGGLDIKLQEIQSEVVGAQLGSDALASSFKAAAIGLALVMVFLIAVYLFPGFVASLALALYTVLTISILYLFDITLTLPGIAGIILSIGMAVDANVIIFTRIREEIAAGKNVKASVEAGFHKAMSAIIDGNITTLIAAAVLGVLGSGTVKGFAITLALGVILSMFTALLITRLLVQAFIAVGVTNTKVYGKAKAFKTIDFIGKKAIFFALSIVVIGAGVISMVAHSAMGAKSLNYSLEFLGGTSTTVTFDQEYSLEEIDSKIVPVVSTITGDNDIQVQKVDGGNTVIFKTKTLKLAEREAFNTAMEENFGVTEEKISSENISSTVSGEMRRQSVIAVLVAVLLMLIYIWIRFKDLRFASSAVIALFHDVLVVLALYALARITVGSAFIACMLTVIGYSINDTIVIFDRIRERMNGRSEFRREELETLCNTSLTDTLTRSLSTSFTTAITVLMLLILGVSSIREFALPLLAGVIVGTYSSICLATELWFLMKLYIKRKTKDGDYSSKPKKAKKVHEKATRENQGILV
;
A
#
# COMPACT_ATOMS: atom_id res chain seq x y z
N MET A 1 32.05 0.39 24.28
CA MET A 1 32.81 1.21 23.32
C MET A 1 33.59 2.30 24.06
N LYS A 2 34.85 2.56 23.71
CA LYS A 2 35.63 3.69 24.28
C LYS A 2 34.87 5.01 24.05
N GLY A 3 34.90 5.91 25.04
CA GLY A 3 34.22 7.21 24.94
C GLY A 3 34.78 8.05 23.79
N MET A 4 33.88 8.67 23.02
CA MET A 4 34.21 9.55 21.90
C MET A 4 35.02 10.76 22.39
N LYS A 5 36.13 11.08 21.72
CA LYS A 5 36.94 12.28 22.05
C LYS A 5 36.23 13.55 21.55
N LYS A 6 36.54 14.70 22.15
CA LYS A 6 35.96 16.01 21.76
C LYS A 6 36.09 16.28 20.26
N GLY A 7 37.27 16.08 19.67
CA GLY A 7 37.49 16.27 18.23
C GLY A 7 36.64 15.35 17.34
N GLN A 8 36.41 14.10 17.78
CA GLN A 8 35.51 13.17 17.09
C GLN A 8 34.04 13.60 17.21
N GLY A 9 33.64 14.10 18.38
CA GLY A 9 32.29 14.65 18.58
C GLY A 9 32.01 15.85 17.67
N ILE A 10 32.94 16.79 17.57
CA ILE A 10 32.82 17.94 16.65
C ILE A 10 32.73 17.46 15.20
N ALA A 11 33.60 16.53 14.78
CA ALA A 11 33.57 15.98 13.43
C ALA A 11 32.22 15.34 13.09
N VAL A 12 31.67 14.53 14.00
CA VAL A 12 30.34 13.90 13.83
C VAL A 12 29.24 14.95 13.65
N LEU A 13 29.22 16.01 14.47
CA LEU A 13 28.21 17.07 14.36
C LEU A 13 28.32 17.86 13.05
N VAL A 14 29.55 18.17 12.61
CA VAL A 14 29.79 18.87 11.35
C VAL A 14 29.38 17.99 10.17
N VAL A 15 29.80 16.72 10.14
CA VAL A 15 29.42 15.77 9.08
C VAL A 15 27.91 15.58 9.05
N PHE A 16 27.26 15.45 10.21
CA PHE A 16 25.80 15.35 10.27
C PHE A 16 25.12 16.60 9.71
N ALA A 17 25.58 17.79 10.07
CA ALA A 17 25.02 19.05 9.56
C ALA A 17 25.19 19.18 8.04
N LEU A 18 26.34 18.76 7.50
CA LEU A 18 26.59 18.73 6.06
C LEU A 18 25.68 17.74 5.34
N ILE A 19 25.54 16.51 5.88
CA ILE A 19 24.64 15.49 5.31
C ILE A 19 23.20 15.99 5.34
N LEU A 20 22.74 16.54 6.47
CA LEU A 20 21.38 17.06 6.61
C LEU A 20 21.14 18.24 5.65
N GLY A 21 22.13 19.13 5.48
CA GLY A 21 22.04 20.24 4.54
C GLY A 21 22.01 19.80 3.08
N LEU A 22 22.87 18.85 2.69
CA LEU A 22 22.93 18.32 1.33
C LEU A 22 21.68 17.52 0.97
N LEU A 23 21.28 16.58 1.83
CA LEU A 23 20.04 15.81 1.63
C LEU A 23 18.81 16.69 1.75
N GLY A 24 18.82 17.71 2.60
CA GLY A 24 17.75 18.70 2.70
C GLY A 24 17.60 19.52 1.42
N TYR A 25 18.72 19.97 0.84
CA TYR A 25 18.70 20.64 -0.47
C TYR A 25 18.17 19.70 -1.56
N TYR A 26 18.67 18.47 -1.63
CA TYR A 26 18.25 17.46 -2.60
C TYR A 26 16.77 17.06 -2.48
N ALA A 27 16.29 16.82 -1.26
CA ALA A 27 14.86 16.56 -1.01
C ALA A 27 14.01 17.78 -1.33
N GLY A 28 14.51 18.99 -1.08
CA GLY A 28 13.84 20.24 -1.45
C GLY A 28 13.71 20.43 -2.96
N THR A 29 14.74 20.07 -3.74
CA THR A 29 14.67 20.10 -5.21
C THR A 29 13.67 19.06 -5.73
N ILE A 30 13.66 17.85 -5.17
CA ILE A 30 12.68 16.80 -5.52
C ILE A 30 11.25 17.25 -5.23
N ILE A 31 10.97 17.78 -4.02
CA ILE A 31 9.62 18.28 -3.68
C ILE A 31 9.22 19.41 -4.63
N SER A 32 10.14 20.35 -4.92
CA SER A 32 9.85 21.46 -5.82
C SER A 32 9.63 21.02 -7.27
N ALA A 33 10.34 19.99 -7.73
CA ALA A 33 10.14 19.41 -9.07
C ALA A 33 8.81 18.67 -9.14
N THR A 34 8.48 17.88 -8.11
CA THR A 34 7.20 17.17 -7.98
C THR A 34 6.01 18.11 -7.99
N GLY A 35 6.08 19.22 -7.23
CA GLY A 35 5.01 20.22 -7.24
C GLY A 35 4.87 21.01 -8.55
N LYS A 36 5.84 20.92 -9.47
CA LYS A 36 5.83 21.57 -10.78
C LYS A 36 5.62 20.59 -11.94
N GLY A 37 5.57 19.28 -11.69
CA GLY A 37 5.51 18.25 -12.73
C GLY A 37 6.75 18.22 -13.65
N ALA A 38 7.96 18.39 -13.10
CA ALA A 38 9.21 18.34 -13.86
C ALA A 38 9.86 16.94 -13.83
N ASP A 39 10.78 16.65 -14.76
CA ASP A 39 11.46 15.35 -14.94
C ASP A 39 12.13 14.78 -13.66
N ASP A 40 12.64 15.64 -12.78
CA ASP A 40 13.26 15.23 -11.49
C ASP A 40 12.22 15.09 -10.35
N SER A 41 11.00 14.64 -10.65
CA SER A 41 9.91 14.50 -9.69
C SER A 41 9.86 13.13 -9.02
N LEU A 42 9.13 13.03 -7.90
CA LEU A 42 8.72 11.73 -7.38
C LEU A 42 7.73 11.09 -8.35
N LYS A 43 7.88 9.80 -8.61
CA LYS A 43 6.86 9.03 -9.33
C LYS A 43 5.53 9.14 -8.59
N LEU A 44 4.54 9.75 -9.22
CA LEU A 44 3.22 9.97 -8.63
C LEU A 44 2.28 8.83 -9.05
N GLY A 45 1.44 8.39 -8.11
CA GLY A 45 0.32 7.50 -8.41
C GLY A 45 -0.78 8.27 -9.13
N LEU A 46 -1.70 7.53 -9.74
CA LEU A 46 -2.80 8.11 -10.51
C LEU A 46 -3.67 9.07 -9.70
N ASP A 47 -3.83 8.79 -8.41
CA ASP A 47 -4.57 9.61 -7.45
C ASP A 47 -3.92 10.98 -7.16
N LEU A 48 -2.66 11.18 -7.58
CA LEU A 48 -1.92 12.44 -7.46
C LEU A 48 -1.56 13.04 -8.82
N ALA A 49 -1.22 12.22 -9.82
CA ALA A 49 -0.86 12.67 -11.16
C ALA A 49 -2.10 12.98 -12.03
N GLY A 50 -3.24 12.35 -11.74
CA GLY A 50 -4.33 12.21 -12.70
C GLY A 50 -3.99 11.18 -13.79
N GLY A 51 -4.98 10.82 -14.60
CA GLY A 51 -4.88 9.87 -15.70
C GLY A 51 -5.88 8.73 -15.62
N VAL A 52 -5.56 7.59 -16.25
CA VAL A 52 -6.41 6.40 -16.31
C VAL A 52 -5.72 5.15 -15.75
N SER A 53 -6.43 4.37 -14.95
CA SER A 53 -6.09 2.98 -14.60
C SER A 53 -7.20 2.06 -15.08
N ILE A 54 -6.85 0.96 -15.73
CA ILE A 54 -7.79 0.02 -16.31
C ILE A 54 -7.32 -1.37 -15.97
N THR A 55 -8.18 -2.17 -15.36
CA THR A 55 -7.92 -3.60 -15.18
C THR A 55 -8.80 -4.39 -16.13
N TYR A 56 -8.13 -5.12 -17.01
CA TYR A 56 -8.72 -6.07 -17.92
C TYR A 56 -8.63 -7.49 -17.36
N GLU A 57 -9.64 -8.31 -17.64
CA GLU A 57 -9.64 -9.75 -17.37
C GLU A 57 -9.76 -10.53 -18.68
N ALA A 58 -8.93 -11.56 -18.83
CA ALA A 58 -8.98 -12.44 -20.00
C ALA A 58 -10.24 -13.32 -19.99
N VAL A 59 -11.05 -13.20 -21.04
CA VAL A 59 -12.30 -13.95 -21.24
C VAL A 59 -11.97 -15.40 -21.69
N GLY A 60 -12.60 -16.40 -21.07
CA GLY A 60 -12.48 -17.81 -21.47
C GLY A 60 -11.48 -18.62 -20.62
N GLU A 61 -10.58 -19.37 -21.25
CA GLU A 61 -9.56 -20.18 -20.55
C GLU A 61 -8.46 -19.33 -19.92
N THR A 62 -7.79 -19.85 -18.89
CA THR A 62 -6.71 -19.10 -18.20
C THR A 62 -5.55 -18.98 -19.18
N PRO A 63 -5.14 -17.76 -19.55
CA PRO A 63 -3.97 -17.60 -20.41
C PRO A 63 -2.73 -18.22 -19.76
N THR A 64 -1.82 -18.72 -20.58
CA THR A 64 -0.51 -19.14 -20.10
C THR A 64 0.33 -17.93 -19.68
N SER A 65 1.37 -18.14 -18.88
CA SER A 65 2.28 -17.06 -18.48
C SER A 65 2.94 -16.35 -19.67
N GLU A 66 3.22 -17.09 -20.74
CA GLU A 66 3.77 -16.53 -21.99
C GLU A 66 2.74 -15.64 -22.69
N GLN A 67 1.50 -16.10 -22.80
CA GLN A 67 0.41 -15.31 -23.36
C GLN A 67 0.13 -14.01 -22.56
N MET A 68 0.23 -14.08 -21.23
CA MET A 68 0.10 -12.89 -20.38
C MET A 68 1.26 -11.92 -20.60
N ALA A 69 2.50 -12.42 -20.64
CA ALA A 69 3.68 -11.60 -20.89
C ALA A 69 3.63 -10.91 -22.28
N ASP A 70 3.22 -11.65 -23.30
CA ASP A 70 3.00 -11.11 -24.65
C ASP A 70 1.89 -10.04 -24.67
N THR A 71 0.78 -10.27 -23.97
CA THR A 71 -0.33 -9.31 -23.90
C THR A 71 0.08 -8.04 -23.14
N ILE A 72 0.91 -8.16 -22.11
CA ILE A 72 1.49 -7.01 -21.41
C ILE A 72 2.39 -6.22 -22.33
N LEU A 73 3.30 -6.89 -23.05
CA LEU A 73 4.18 -6.25 -24.03
C LEU A 73 3.37 -5.55 -25.13
N LYS A 74 2.31 -6.19 -25.62
CA LYS A 74 1.36 -5.63 -26.60
C LYS A 74 0.79 -4.30 -26.13
N LEU A 75 0.18 -4.31 -24.94
CA LEU A 75 -0.49 -3.14 -24.39
C LEU A 75 0.52 -2.03 -24.08
N GLN A 76 1.68 -2.36 -23.53
CA GLN A 76 2.75 -1.39 -23.26
C GLN A 76 3.19 -0.69 -24.56
N GLN A 77 3.45 -1.46 -25.62
CA GLN A 77 3.90 -0.90 -26.90
C GLN A 77 2.82 -0.11 -27.62
N ARG A 78 1.56 -0.54 -27.54
CA ARG A 78 0.45 0.25 -28.08
C ARG A 78 0.39 1.64 -27.42
N ILE A 79 0.63 1.70 -26.11
CA ILE A 79 0.68 2.99 -25.41
C ILE A 79 1.86 3.83 -25.86
N GLU A 80 3.05 3.22 -26.01
CA GLU A 80 4.26 3.94 -26.42
C GLU A 80 4.23 4.39 -27.89
N ASN A 81 3.64 3.59 -28.80
CA ASN A 81 3.69 3.82 -30.25
C ASN A 81 2.46 4.56 -30.80
N ASP A 82 1.24 4.21 -30.37
CA ASP A 82 0.00 4.75 -30.96
C ASP A 82 -0.47 6.01 -30.22
N LEU A 83 -0.07 6.16 -28.95
CA LEU A 83 -0.42 7.30 -28.10
C LEU A 83 0.81 8.23 -27.85
N GLY A 84 1.95 7.92 -28.46
CA GLY A 84 3.30 8.40 -28.13
C GLY A 84 3.67 9.85 -28.46
N ASN A 85 2.73 10.76 -28.70
CA ASN A 85 3.07 12.17 -28.97
C ASN A 85 3.06 13.07 -27.71
N GLU A 86 2.65 12.55 -26.55
CA GLU A 86 2.61 13.28 -25.29
C GLU A 86 3.59 12.69 -24.27
N ALA A 87 4.33 13.54 -23.53
CA ALA A 87 5.32 13.13 -22.54
C ALA A 87 4.77 12.26 -21.38
N SER A 88 3.45 12.19 -21.24
CA SER A 88 2.72 11.42 -20.23
C SER A 88 2.68 9.91 -20.53
N THR A 89 2.79 9.48 -21.79
CA THR A 89 2.63 8.06 -22.17
C THR A 89 3.87 7.20 -21.93
N THR A 90 5.06 7.81 -21.81
CA THR A 90 6.29 7.08 -21.47
C THR A 90 6.37 6.59 -20.03
N GLU A 91 5.53 7.14 -19.14
CA GLU A 91 5.42 6.69 -17.74
C GLU A 91 4.34 5.63 -17.54
N ALA A 92 3.65 5.24 -18.62
CA ALA A 92 2.63 4.21 -18.57
C ALA A 92 3.21 2.89 -18.09
N SER A 93 2.44 2.18 -17.28
CA SER A 93 2.82 0.86 -16.77
C SER A 93 1.74 -0.16 -17.02
N VAL A 94 2.14 -1.27 -17.64
CA VAL A 94 1.28 -2.44 -17.83
C VAL A 94 1.83 -3.60 -17.02
N TYR A 95 1.03 -4.16 -16.12
CA TYR A 95 1.47 -5.25 -15.26
C TYR A 95 0.36 -6.27 -14.97
N GLN A 96 0.78 -7.51 -14.72
CA GLN A 96 -0.12 -8.60 -14.39
C GLN A 96 -0.65 -8.48 -12.95
N VAL A 97 -1.94 -8.76 -12.75
CA VAL A 97 -2.56 -8.91 -11.43
C VAL A 97 -3.21 -10.29 -11.31
N GLY A 98 -2.65 -11.14 -10.45
CA GLY A 98 -3.09 -12.53 -10.34
C GLY A 98 -2.82 -13.32 -11.62
N ASP A 99 -3.62 -14.35 -11.90
CA ASP A 99 -3.31 -15.28 -13.00
C ASP A 99 -3.90 -14.87 -14.36
N ARG A 100 -4.83 -13.89 -14.38
CA ARG A 100 -5.71 -13.67 -15.54
C ARG A 100 -6.04 -12.21 -15.84
N ARG A 101 -5.46 -11.27 -15.09
CA ARG A 101 -5.78 -9.84 -15.22
C ARG A 101 -4.54 -9.05 -15.55
N ILE A 102 -4.74 -7.97 -16.30
CA ILE A 102 -3.71 -7.01 -16.65
C ILE A 102 -4.24 -5.65 -16.26
N THR A 103 -3.44 -4.92 -15.49
CA THR A 103 -3.72 -3.53 -15.18
C THR A 103 -2.83 -2.65 -16.06
N VAL A 104 -3.45 -1.65 -16.68
CA VAL A 104 -2.82 -0.60 -17.48
C VAL A 104 -3.00 0.70 -16.73
N GLU A 105 -1.93 1.37 -16.36
CA GLU A 105 -1.95 2.69 -15.73
C GLU A 105 -1.24 3.70 -16.63
N ILE A 106 -1.92 4.76 -17.01
CA ILE A 106 -1.39 5.83 -17.85
C ILE A 106 -1.60 7.15 -17.11
N PRO A 107 -0.55 7.67 -16.45
CA PRO A 107 -0.64 8.95 -15.75
C PRO A 107 -0.75 10.11 -16.76
N GLY A 108 -1.40 11.21 -16.36
CA GLY A 108 -1.39 12.45 -17.12
C GLY A 108 -2.14 12.45 -18.46
N VAL A 109 -3.04 11.48 -18.70
CA VAL A 109 -3.90 11.45 -19.89
C VAL A 109 -5.02 12.48 -19.78
N THR A 110 -5.21 13.28 -20.84
CA THR A 110 -6.28 14.29 -20.92
C THR A 110 -7.62 13.71 -21.36
N ASP A 111 -7.65 12.77 -22.30
CA ASP A 111 -8.87 12.08 -22.77
C ASP A 111 -8.82 10.59 -22.42
N ALA A 112 -9.34 10.27 -21.24
CA ALA A 112 -9.31 8.94 -20.68
C ALA A 112 -10.12 7.91 -21.49
N ASN A 113 -11.26 8.34 -22.02
CA ASN A 113 -12.23 7.48 -22.67
C ASN A 113 -11.77 7.08 -24.07
N ALA A 114 -11.14 8.00 -24.81
CA ALA A 114 -10.50 7.68 -26.08
C ALA A 114 -9.36 6.66 -25.91
N MET A 115 -8.57 6.78 -24.84
CA MET A 115 -7.50 5.80 -24.55
C MET A 115 -8.07 4.42 -24.17
N LEU A 116 -9.15 4.40 -23.40
CA LEU A 116 -9.89 3.18 -23.05
C LEU A 116 -10.37 2.43 -24.31
N GLU A 117 -10.90 3.14 -25.31
CA GLU A 117 -11.34 2.57 -26.57
C GLU A 117 -10.16 2.03 -27.40
N ALA A 118 -9.08 2.82 -27.53
CA ALA A 118 -7.88 2.44 -28.26
C ALA A 118 -7.23 1.16 -27.69
N LEU A 119 -7.16 1.02 -26.36
CA LEU A 119 -6.59 -0.16 -25.70
C LEU A 119 -7.49 -1.40 -25.76
N GLY A 120 -8.81 -1.21 -25.85
CA GLY A 120 -9.78 -2.29 -25.91
C GLY A 120 -9.89 -2.99 -27.26
N THR A 121 -9.33 -2.42 -28.34
CA THR A 121 -9.40 -3.02 -29.68
C THR A 121 -8.35 -4.12 -29.88
N PRO A 122 -8.64 -5.25 -30.54
CA PRO A 122 -7.60 -6.24 -30.85
C PRO A 122 -6.60 -5.69 -31.87
N GLY A 123 -5.30 -5.65 -31.54
CA GLY A 123 -4.25 -5.33 -32.51
C GLY A 123 -4.17 -6.35 -33.64
N THR A 124 -4.00 -5.86 -34.87
CA THR A 124 -4.04 -6.65 -36.11
C THR A 124 -2.64 -6.79 -36.72
N LEU A 125 -2.30 -8.02 -37.11
CA LEU A 125 -1.04 -8.36 -37.80
C LEU A 125 -1.33 -8.77 -39.24
N TYR A 126 -0.55 -8.21 -40.17
CA TYR A 126 -0.64 -8.47 -41.60
C TYR A 126 0.74 -8.83 -42.16
N PHE A 127 0.78 -9.83 -43.03
CA PHE A 127 1.94 -10.10 -43.88
C PHE A 127 1.64 -9.53 -45.26
N ILE A 128 2.46 -8.59 -45.72
CA ILE A 128 2.20 -7.78 -46.90
C ILE A 128 3.30 -8.01 -47.93
N THR A 129 2.93 -8.35 -49.17
CA THR A 129 3.89 -8.47 -50.28
C THR A 129 4.44 -7.11 -50.69
N GLN A 130 5.70 -7.04 -51.12
CA GLN A 130 6.32 -5.78 -51.55
C GLN A 130 5.58 -5.11 -52.73
N THR A 131 5.04 -5.91 -53.65
CA THR A 131 4.24 -5.43 -54.77
C THR A 131 2.90 -6.13 -54.87
N ASP A 132 1.93 -5.45 -55.46
CA ASP A 132 0.63 -6.02 -55.85
C ASP A 132 0.75 -6.90 -57.12
N ALA A 133 -0.40 -7.37 -57.63
CA ALA A 133 -0.46 -8.20 -58.84
C ALA A 133 -0.08 -7.44 -60.13
N ASP A 134 -0.22 -6.12 -60.14
CA ASP A 134 0.07 -5.24 -61.29
C ASP A 134 1.52 -4.69 -61.25
N GLY A 135 2.26 -4.99 -60.18
CA GLY A 135 3.65 -4.58 -59.98
C GLY A 135 3.83 -3.24 -59.28
N ASN A 136 2.77 -2.63 -58.75
CA ASN A 136 2.88 -1.41 -57.95
C ASN A 136 3.42 -1.75 -56.56
N THR A 137 4.19 -0.83 -55.97
CA THR A 137 4.83 -1.05 -54.67
C THR A 137 3.87 -0.74 -53.53
N ASN A 138 3.68 -1.70 -52.61
CA ASN A 138 2.74 -1.58 -51.49
C ASN A 138 3.31 -0.80 -50.29
N TYR A 139 4.62 -0.83 -50.10
CA TYR A 139 5.31 -0.09 -49.03
C TYR A 139 6.71 0.34 -49.47
N SER A 140 7.18 1.46 -48.93
CA SER A 140 8.46 2.04 -49.30
C SER A 140 9.28 2.43 -48.07
N TYR A 141 10.60 2.44 -48.22
CA TYR A 141 11.52 2.87 -47.17
C TYR A 141 11.62 4.39 -47.17
N ASN A 142 11.21 5.01 -46.07
CA ASN A 142 11.30 6.44 -45.87
C ASN A 142 12.68 6.80 -45.30
N GLN A 143 13.53 7.41 -46.13
CA GLN A 143 14.88 7.81 -45.72
C GLN A 143 14.92 8.93 -44.66
N ALA A 144 13.82 9.68 -44.49
CA ALA A 144 13.76 10.76 -43.51
C ALA A 144 13.45 10.26 -42.09
N THR A 145 12.61 9.22 -41.96
CA THR A 145 12.27 8.61 -40.67
C THR A 145 13.11 7.38 -40.36
N GLY A 146 13.74 6.77 -41.38
CA GLY A 146 14.49 5.53 -41.24
C GLY A 146 13.64 4.27 -41.20
N GLU A 147 12.35 4.38 -41.55
CA GLU A 147 11.33 3.33 -41.37
C GLU A 147 10.59 3.02 -42.68
N TYR A 148 9.95 1.85 -42.74
CA TYR A 148 9.05 1.51 -43.86
C TYR A 148 7.65 2.07 -43.59
N ALA A 149 6.98 2.55 -44.65
CA ALA A 149 5.60 3.04 -44.60
C ALA A 149 4.76 2.42 -45.73
N LEU A 150 3.46 2.22 -45.48
CA LEU A 150 2.51 1.79 -46.51
C LEU A 150 2.30 2.90 -47.54
N ASN A 151 2.13 2.51 -48.80
CA ASN A 151 1.81 3.42 -49.90
C ASN A 151 0.29 3.50 -50.16
N TYR A 152 -0.49 2.59 -49.57
CA TYR A 152 -1.95 2.48 -49.69
C TYR A 152 -2.55 2.20 -48.31
N ASP A 153 -3.84 2.50 -48.14
CA ASP A 153 -4.58 2.15 -46.93
C ASP A 153 -4.67 0.62 -46.76
N ILE A 154 -4.78 0.15 -45.52
CA ILE A 154 -4.73 -1.29 -45.23
C ILE A 154 -5.94 -2.03 -45.84
N GLU A 155 -7.10 -1.39 -45.88
CA GLU A 155 -8.31 -1.91 -46.52
C GLU A 155 -8.09 -2.16 -48.03
N ASP A 156 -7.45 -1.23 -48.73
CA ASP A 156 -7.15 -1.37 -50.16
C ASP A 156 -6.15 -2.51 -50.41
N LEU A 157 -5.18 -2.70 -49.51
CA LEU A 157 -4.20 -3.79 -49.57
C LEU A 157 -4.83 -5.17 -49.28
N ILE A 158 -5.89 -5.21 -48.47
CA ILE A 158 -6.69 -6.42 -48.26
C ILE A 158 -7.48 -6.74 -49.54
N ASP A 159 -8.16 -5.73 -50.10
CA ASP A 159 -9.02 -5.90 -51.28
C ASP A 159 -8.23 -6.27 -52.54
N ASN A 160 -7.02 -5.73 -52.70
CA ASN A 160 -6.15 -6.04 -53.84
C ASN A 160 -5.34 -7.35 -53.67
N GLY A 161 -5.47 -8.02 -52.52
CA GLY A 161 -4.82 -9.31 -52.24
C GLY A 161 -3.33 -9.23 -51.90
N SER A 162 -2.81 -8.04 -51.58
CA SER A 162 -1.41 -7.85 -51.13
C SER A 162 -1.18 -8.29 -49.69
N VAL A 163 -2.23 -8.34 -48.87
CA VAL A 163 -2.22 -8.99 -47.55
C VAL A 163 -2.37 -10.49 -47.74
N VAL A 164 -1.29 -11.24 -47.52
CA VAL A 164 -1.24 -12.68 -47.79
C VAL A 164 -1.55 -13.55 -46.57
N LEU A 165 -1.26 -13.05 -45.38
CA LEU A 165 -1.60 -13.68 -44.11
C LEU A 165 -2.06 -12.63 -43.11
N THR A 166 -2.88 -13.08 -42.18
CA THR A 166 -3.17 -12.34 -40.95
C THR A 166 -2.57 -13.09 -39.76
N GLY A 167 -2.49 -12.45 -38.59
CA GLY A 167 -1.98 -13.12 -37.39
C GLY A 167 -2.71 -14.41 -37.02
N SER A 168 -4.00 -14.54 -37.33
CA SER A 168 -4.77 -15.78 -37.11
C SER A 168 -4.25 -17.00 -37.91
N ASP A 169 -3.42 -16.75 -38.94
CA ASP A 169 -2.79 -17.78 -39.75
C ASP A 169 -1.47 -18.28 -39.15
N VAL A 170 -0.93 -17.62 -38.12
CA VAL A 170 0.29 -18.01 -37.39
C VAL A 170 -0.08 -18.92 -36.21
N ALA A 171 0.51 -20.13 -36.17
CA ALA A 171 0.28 -21.10 -35.10
C ALA A 171 1.28 -20.96 -33.93
N SER A 172 2.54 -20.63 -34.21
CA SER A 172 3.54 -20.31 -33.18
C SER A 172 4.64 -19.40 -33.72
N SER A 173 5.32 -18.69 -32.82
CA SER A 173 6.43 -17.79 -33.14
C SER A 173 7.38 -17.77 -31.95
N ASP A 174 8.58 -18.34 -32.09
CA ASP A 174 9.54 -18.51 -30.97
C ASP A 174 10.93 -17.94 -31.34
N ALA A 175 11.62 -17.29 -30.39
CA ALA A 175 13.05 -17.04 -30.55
C ALA A 175 13.86 -18.31 -30.26
N LYS A 176 14.76 -18.66 -31.17
CA LYS A 176 15.63 -19.84 -31.05
C LYS A 176 17.05 -19.49 -31.47
N TYR A 177 18.00 -20.28 -30.99
CA TYR A 177 19.32 -20.29 -31.58
C TYR A 177 19.37 -21.31 -32.72
N ARG A 178 19.86 -20.89 -33.88
CA ARG A 178 20.14 -21.76 -35.01
C ARG A 178 21.62 -21.70 -35.33
N THR A 179 22.23 -22.86 -35.50
CA THR A 179 23.62 -22.95 -35.96
C THR A 179 23.67 -22.66 -37.44
N ASN A 180 24.36 -21.59 -37.81
CA ASN A 180 24.63 -21.26 -39.21
C ASN A 180 25.55 -22.34 -39.81
N GLN A 181 25.06 -23.02 -40.85
CA GLN A 181 25.75 -24.17 -41.44
C GLN A 181 27.06 -23.79 -42.15
N THR A 182 27.26 -22.51 -42.47
CA THR A 182 28.46 -22.02 -43.17
C THR A 182 29.52 -21.52 -42.19
N THR A 183 29.12 -20.83 -41.12
CA THR A 183 30.04 -20.20 -40.16
C THR A 183 30.20 -21.00 -38.86
N ASN A 184 29.37 -22.01 -38.61
CA ASN A 184 29.22 -22.73 -37.34
C ASN A 184 28.91 -21.81 -36.13
N ALA A 185 28.53 -20.55 -36.38
CA ALA A 185 28.11 -19.64 -35.33
C ALA A 185 26.68 -19.96 -34.89
N SER A 186 26.40 -19.81 -33.59
CA SER A 186 25.05 -19.89 -33.05
C SER A 186 24.40 -18.52 -33.17
N GLU A 187 23.42 -18.38 -34.05
CA GLU A 187 22.77 -17.11 -34.36
C GLU A 187 21.33 -17.10 -33.82
N PRO A 188 20.86 -16.01 -33.21
CA PRO A 188 19.48 -15.87 -32.80
C PRO A 188 18.57 -15.70 -34.04
N VAL A 189 17.45 -16.41 -34.06
CA VAL A 189 16.47 -16.41 -35.15
C VAL A 189 15.05 -16.47 -34.61
N VAL A 190 14.07 -16.03 -35.39
CA VAL A 190 12.64 -16.19 -35.07
C VAL A 190 12.08 -17.35 -35.89
N ALA A 191 11.60 -18.39 -35.22
CA ALA A 191 10.98 -19.55 -35.85
C ALA A 191 9.45 -19.45 -35.81
N LEU A 192 8.84 -19.45 -36.98
CA LEU A 192 7.40 -19.36 -37.19
C LEU A 192 6.83 -20.70 -37.64
N SER A 193 5.66 -21.05 -37.13
CA SER A 193 4.82 -22.11 -37.68
C SER A 193 3.44 -21.54 -38.05
N PHE A 194 2.85 -22.04 -39.13
CA PHE A 194 1.57 -21.56 -39.65
C PHE A 194 0.48 -22.62 -39.54
N THR A 195 -0.77 -22.18 -39.48
CA THR A 195 -1.92 -23.08 -39.62
C THR A 195 -1.96 -23.70 -41.02
N SER A 196 -2.69 -24.81 -41.22
CA SER A 196 -2.77 -25.46 -42.53
C SER A 196 -3.26 -24.54 -43.66
N LYS A 197 -4.13 -23.58 -43.34
CA LYS A 197 -4.60 -22.55 -44.29
C LYS A 197 -3.50 -21.53 -44.57
N GLY A 198 -2.86 -21.00 -43.52
CA GLY A 198 -1.76 -20.06 -43.60
C GLY A 198 -0.56 -20.60 -44.37
N ALA A 199 -0.15 -21.84 -44.08
CA ALA A 199 0.98 -22.50 -44.74
C ALA A 199 0.84 -22.54 -46.26
N LYS A 200 -0.38 -22.77 -46.78
CA LYS A 200 -0.62 -22.79 -48.23
C LYS A 200 -0.56 -21.39 -48.84
N ALA A 201 -1.21 -20.41 -48.22
CA ALA A 201 -1.19 -19.03 -48.69
C ALA A 201 0.25 -18.45 -48.67
N PHE A 202 1.01 -18.78 -47.62
CA PHE A 202 2.39 -18.34 -47.47
C PHE A 202 3.34 -19.02 -48.47
N ALA A 203 3.13 -20.30 -48.79
CA ALA A 203 3.90 -20.99 -49.82
C ALA A 203 3.74 -20.29 -51.19
N ASP A 204 2.51 -19.96 -51.58
CA ASP A 204 2.23 -19.27 -52.84
C ASP A 204 2.84 -17.85 -52.88
N ALA A 205 2.74 -17.12 -51.76
CA ALA A 205 3.31 -15.77 -51.64
C ALA A 205 4.85 -15.78 -51.68
N THR A 206 5.48 -16.69 -50.92
CA THR A 206 6.94 -16.81 -50.84
C THR A 206 7.54 -17.32 -52.16
N ALA A 207 6.86 -18.21 -52.89
CA ALA A 207 7.31 -18.66 -54.20
C ALA A 207 7.42 -17.50 -55.21
N LYS A 208 6.43 -16.59 -55.22
CA LYS A 208 6.46 -15.38 -56.05
C LYS A 208 7.54 -14.41 -55.60
N ALA A 209 7.62 -14.14 -54.29
CA ALA A 209 8.59 -13.21 -53.73
C ALA A 209 10.04 -13.67 -53.92
N ALA A 210 10.33 -14.97 -53.74
CA ALA A 210 11.66 -15.54 -53.95
C ALA A 210 12.10 -15.43 -55.42
N ALA A 211 11.20 -15.71 -56.38
CA ALA A 211 11.50 -15.61 -57.81
C ALA A 211 11.81 -14.17 -58.24
N ALA A 212 11.15 -13.19 -57.62
CA ALA A 212 11.35 -11.76 -57.87
C ALA A 212 12.44 -11.11 -56.98
N GLY A 213 12.97 -11.85 -55.99
CA GLY A 213 13.94 -11.33 -55.01
C GLY A 213 13.36 -10.28 -54.05
N GLN A 214 12.06 -10.32 -53.81
CA GLN A 214 11.26 -9.35 -53.05
C GLN A 214 11.20 -9.65 -51.54
N THR A 215 10.66 -8.69 -50.79
CA THR A 215 10.39 -8.80 -49.35
C THR A 215 8.92 -9.11 -49.05
N ILE A 216 8.66 -9.72 -47.89
CA ILE A 216 7.32 -9.78 -47.30
C ILE A 216 7.41 -9.02 -45.98
N GLY A 217 6.71 -7.89 -45.89
CA GLY A 217 6.71 -7.04 -44.72
C GLY A 217 5.73 -7.57 -43.69
N ILE A 218 6.16 -7.57 -42.43
CA ILE A 218 5.34 -7.90 -41.28
C ILE A 218 4.88 -6.57 -40.69
N TYR A 219 3.61 -6.27 -40.88
CA TYR A 219 2.97 -5.03 -40.49
C TYR A 219 2.05 -5.29 -39.30
N TYR A 220 2.26 -4.55 -38.23
CA TYR A 220 1.53 -4.69 -36.98
C TYR A 220 1.08 -3.31 -36.53
N ASP A 221 -0.23 -3.11 -36.35
CA ASP A 221 -0.79 -1.93 -35.68
C ASP A 221 -0.15 -0.60 -36.13
N GLY A 222 -0.25 -0.28 -37.42
CA GLY A 222 0.23 1.00 -37.95
C GLY A 222 1.69 1.05 -38.45
N HIS A 223 2.54 0.09 -38.08
CA HIS A 223 3.98 0.13 -38.39
C HIS A 223 4.57 -1.23 -38.82
N PHE A 224 5.70 -1.21 -39.53
CA PHE A 224 6.43 -2.42 -39.90
C PHE A 224 7.34 -2.89 -38.77
N VAL A 225 7.08 -4.07 -38.21
CA VAL A 225 7.94 -4.68 -37.19
C VAL A 225 9.14 -5.41 -37.78
N SER A 226 9.02 -5.90 -39.02
CA SER A 226 10.13 -6.52 -39.76
C SER A 226 9.83 -6.56 -41.25
N VAL A 227 10.85 -6.40 -42.09
CA VAL A 227 10.72 -6.50 -43.56
C VAL A 227 11.75 -7.50 -44.10
N PRO A 228 11.60 -8.81 -43.80
CA PRO A 228 12.54 -9.83 -44.23
C PRO A 228 12.51 -10.05 -45.74
N ARG A 229 13.68 -10.34 -46.31
CA ARG A 229 13.82 -10.78 -47.69
C ARG A 229 13.51 -12.27 -47.80
N VAL A 230 12.75 -12.64 -48.83
CA VAL A 230 12.44 -14.04 -49.09
C VAL A 230 13.52 -14.65 -49.97
N ASN A 231 14.25 -15.64 -49.45
CA ASN A 231 15.35 -16.30 -50.15
C ASN A 231 14.89 -17.54 -50.94
N GLU A 232 13.90 -18.27 -50.44
CA GLU A 232 13.37 -19.49 -51.05
C GLU A 232 11.87 -19.65 -50.80
N ALA A 233 11.22 -20.51 -51.57
CA ALA A 233 9.79 -20.82 -51.41
C ALA A 233 9.56 -21.69 -50.17
N ILE A 234 8.65 -21.28 -49.28
CA ILE A 234 8.42 -21.93 -47.98
C ILE A 234 7.19 -22.82 -48.05
N ASN A 235 7.39 -24.09 -48.43
CA ASN A 235 6.29 -25.05 -48.65
C ASN A 235 5.93 -25.88 -47.41
N GLY A 236 6.78 -25.85 -46.36
CA GLY A 236 6.66 -26.73 -45.20
C GLY A 236 5.75 -26.23 -44.07
N GLY A 237 5.20 -25.01 -44.18
CA GLY A 237 4.42 -24.39 -43.10
C GLY A 237 5.25 -23.91 -41.90
N GLU A 238 6.58 -23.97 -41.99
CA GLU A 238 7.52 -23.41 -41.02
C GLU A 238 8.43 -22.40 -41.72
N ALA A 239 8.63 -21.23 -41.12
CA ALA A 239 9.52 -20.19 -41.64
C ALA A 239 10.50 -19.74 -40.57
N VAL A 240 11.66 -19.22 -40.99
CA VAL A 240 12.62 -18.63 -40.06
C VAL A 240 13.07 -17.26 -40.54
N ILE A 241 13.03 -16.30 -39.63
CA ILE A 241 13.57 -14.96 -39.82
C ILE A 241 14.98 -14.94 -39.25
N GLU A 242 15.96 -14.72 -40.12
CA GLU A 242 17.39 -14.72 -39.81
C GLU A 242 17.92 -13.29 -39.67
N GLY A 243 19.17 -13.15 -39.18
CA GLY A 243 19.85 -11.85 -39.09
C GLY A 243 19.43 -10.99 -37.89
N MET A 244 18.98 -11.61 -36.80
CA MET A 244 18.66 -10.88 -35.57
C MET A 244 19.94 -10.43 -34.85
N GLU A 245 19.95 -9.20 -34.33
CA GLU A 245 21.12 -8.64 -33.64
C GLU A 245 21.42 -9.32 -32.31
N SER A 246 20.36 -9.78 -31.62
CA SER A 246 20.45 -10.47 -30.34
C SER A 246 19.27 -11.41 -30.14
N PHE A 247 19.38 -12.32 -29.17
CA PHE A 247 18.25 -13.18 -28.78
C PHE A 247 17.08 -12.36 -28.22
N GLU A 248 17.37 -11.24 -27.55
CA GLU A 248 16.34 -10.34 -27.01
C GLU A 248 15.58 -9.61 -28.11
N ALA A 249 16.27 -9.20 -29.19
CA ALA A 249 15.63 -8.67 -30.40
C ALA A 249 14.77 -9.72 -31.12
N ALA A 250 15.26 -10.97 -31.18
CA ALA A 250 14.51 -12.09 -31.73
C ALA A 250 13.25 -12.38 -30.89
N GLU A 251 13.35 -12.38 -29.56
CA GLU A 251 12.20 -12.58 -28.66
C GLU A 251 11.18 -11.46 -28.81
N LYS A 252 11.63 -10.19 -28.91
CA LYS A 252 10.74 -9.05 -29.16
C LYS A 252 9.95 -9.22 -30.46
N LEU A 253 10.62 -9.58 -31.56
CA LEU A 253 9.96 -9.84 -32.85
C LEU A 253 9.04 -11.07 -32.80
N ALA A 254 9.47 -12.13 -32.12
CA ALA A 254 8.69 -13.34 -31.95
C ALA A 254 7.37 -13.03 -31.20
N SER A 255 7.45 -12.25 -30.12
CA SER A 255 6.30 -11.73 -29.39
C SER A 255 5.41 -10.87 -30.27
N TYR A 256 5.91 -9.91 -31.06
CA TYR A 256 5.07 -9.11 -31.98
C TYR A 256 4.20 -9.99 -32.89
N ILE A 257 4.81 -11.02 -33.48
CA ILE A 257 4.11 -11.91 -34.40
C ILE A 257 3.11 -12.82 -33.65
N ARG A 258 3.48 -13.31 -32.46
CA ARG A 258 2.63 -14.13 -31.58
C ARG A 258 1.42 -13.35 -31.06
N ILE A 259 1.64 -12.10 -30.67
CA ILE A 259 0.64 -11.11 -30.23
C ILE A 259 -0.42 -10.88 -31.31
N GLY A 260 0.00 -10.79 -32.57
CA GLY A 260 -0.88 -10.60 -33.72
C GLY A 260 -1.83 -11.77 -33.99
N GLY A 261 -1.45 -12.99 -33.59
CA GLY A 261 -2.27 -14.19 -33.68
C GLY A 261 -3.09 -14.53 -32.43
N LEU A 262 -2.90 -13.77 -31.35
CA LEU A 262 -3.54 -14.03 -30.06
C LEU A 262 -4.95 -13.39 -30.00
N ASP A 263 -6.01 -14.20 -30.04
CA ASP A 263 -7.40 -13.76 -29.74
C ASP A 263 -7.68 -13.84 -28.23
N ILE A 264 -6.84 -13.21 -27.41
CA ILE A 264 -7.19 -13.02 -25.99
C ILE A 264 -8.11 -11.81 -25.90
N LYS A 265 -9.40 -12.10 -25.74
CA LYS A 265 -10.40 -11.07 -25.49
C LYS A 265 -10.25 -10.58 -24.06
N LEU A 266 -9.99 -9.29 -23.94
CA LEU A 266 -9.88 -8.59 -22.67
C LEU A 266 -11.22 -7.90 -22.38
N GLN A 267 -11.75 -8.12 -21.18
CA GLN A 267 -12.92 -7.42 -20.69
C GLN A 267 -12.52 -6.46 -19.57
N GLU A 268 -12.95 -5.20 -19.67
CA GLU A 268 -12.82 -4.23 -18.58
C GLU A 268 -13.61 -4.73 -17.35
N ILE A 269 -12.92 -4.91 -16.23
CA ILE A 269 -13.55 -5.31 -14.95
C ILE A 269 -13.43 -4.23 -13.87
N GLN A 270 -12.50 -3.29 -14.05
CA GLN A 270 -12.32 -2.11 -13.23
C GLN A 270 -11.68 -1.00 -14.08
N SER A 271 -12.11 0.24 -13.89
CA SER A 271 -11.41 1.41 -14.40
C SER A 271 -11.50 2.58 -13.43
N GLU A 272 -10.46 3.40 -13.40
CA GLU A 272 -10.37 4.60 -12.59
C GLU A 272 -9.86 5.73 -13.47
N VAL A 273 -10.59 6.82 -13.54
CA VAL A 273 -10.25 8.04 -14.26
C VAL A 273 -10.14 9.15 -13.24
N VAL A 274 -8.97 9.77 -13.13
CA VAL A 274 -8.69 10.84 -12.17
C VAL A 274 -8.28 12.10 -12.92
N GLY A 275 -8.96 13.22 -12.67
CA GLY A 275 -8.56 14.51 -13.24
C GLY A 275 -7.27 15.05 -12.62
N ALA A 276 -6.37 15.59 -13.45
CA ALA A 276 -5.06 16.11 -13.01
C ALA A 276 -5.15 17.22 -11.95
N GLN A 277 -6.16 18.10 -12.04
CA GLN A 277 -6.33 19.22 -11.10
C GLN A 277 -6.58 18.72 -9.66
N LEU A 278 -7.43 17.70 -9.50
CA LEU A 278 -7.76 17.09 -8.19
C LEU A 278 -6.51 16.51 -7.51
N GLY A 279 -5.62 15.87 -8.27
CA GLY A 279 -4.39 15.30 -7.76
C GLY A 279 -3.37 16.34 -7.30
N SER A 280 -3.20 17.43 -8.08
CA SER A 280 -2.25 18.51 -7.75
C SER A 280 -2.60 19.25 -6.45
N ASP A 281 -3.89 19.55 -6.23
CA ASP A 281 -4.38 20.19 -5.01
C ASP A 281 -4.24 19.27 -3.78
N ALA A 282 -4.45 17.96 -3.99
CA ALA A 282 -4.24 16.95 -2.97
C ALA A 282 -2.77 16.84 -2.55
N LEU A 283 -1.84 16.88 -3.51
CA LEU A 283 -0.40 16.85 -3.22
C LEU A 283 0.05 18.07 -2.40
N ALA A 284 -0.30 19.29 -2.85
CA ALA A 284 0.14 20.53 -2.21
C ALA A 284 -0.39 20.67 -0.77
N SER A 285 -1.68 20.36 -0.57
CA SER A 285 -2.32 20.39 0.74
C SER A 285 -1.71 19.37 1.72
N SER A 286 -1.38 18.17 1.22
CA SER A 286 -0.77 17.11 2.02
C SER A 286 0.66 17.43 2.44
N PHE A 287 1.47 18.00 1.55
CA PHE A 287 2.82 18.47 1.90
C PHE A 287 2.78 19.60 2.94
N LYS A 288 1.82 20.53 2.83
CA LYS A 288 1.61 21.56 3.84
C LYS A 288 1.23 20.96 5.20
N ALA A 289 0.32 19.98 5.21
CA ALA A 289 -0.07 19.25 6.42
C ALA A 289 1.12 18.52 7.06
N ALA A 290 1.94 17.84 6.25
CA ALA A 290 3.15 17.16 6.70
C ALA A 290 4.16 18.12 7.34
N ALA A 291 4.43 19.26 6.70
CA ALA A 291 5.39 20.25 7.18
C ALA A 291 4.96 20.88 8.52
N ILE A 292 3.68 21.25 8.65
CA ILE A 292 3.13 21.80 9.90
C ILE A 292 3.12 20.73 10.99
N GLY A 293 2.67 19.51 10.68
CA GLY A 293 2.68 18.38 11.61
C GLY A 293 4.09 18.08 12.13
N LEU A 294 5.09 18.04 11.24
CA LEU A 294 6.50 17.85 11.59
C LEU A 294 6.99 18.95 12.55
N ALA A 295 6.71 20.22 12.24
CA ALA A 295 7.11 21.34 13.09
C ALA A 295 6.49 21.26 14.49
N LEU A 296 5.19 20.94 14.59
CA LEU A 296 4.50 20.78 15.87
C LEU A 296 5.09 19.63 16.69
N VAL A 297 5.41 18.50 16.06
CA VAL A 297 6.07 17.36 16.71
C VAL A 297 7.46 17.76 17.24
N MET A 298 8.27 18.46 16.45
CA MET A 298 9.59 18.94 16.90
C MET A 298 9.47 19.90 18.08
N VAL A 299 8.55 20.87 18.03
CA VAL A 299 8.29 21.81 19.12
C VAL A 299 7.88 21.06 20.39
N PHE A 300 6.96 20.09 20.27
CA PHE A 300 6.54 19.26 21.40
C PHE A 300 7.72 18.48 22.01
N LEU A 301 8.55 17.83 21.18
CA LEU A 301 9.71 17.09 21.66
C LEU A 301 10.69 18.00 22.41
N ILE A 302 11.00 19.17 21.87
CA ILE A 302 11.90 20.14 22.51
C ILE A 302 11.29 20.61 23.84
N ALA A 303 9.99 20.92 23.89
CA ALA A 303 9.33 21.40 25.09
C ALA A 303 9.27 20.34 26.21
N VAL A 304 8.94 19.09 25.88
CA VAL A 304 8.76 18.01 26.87
C VAL A 304 10.08 17.33 27.23
N TYR A 305 10.93 17.08 26.23
CA TYR A 305 12.17 16.32 26.38
C TYR A 305 13.43 17.17 26.50
N LEU A 306 13.34 18.50 26.36
CA LEU A 306 14.45 19.46 26.46
C LEU A 306 15.56 19.14 25.44
N PHE A 307 16.81 19.02 25.89
CA PHE A 307 17.96 18.77 25.03
C PHE A 307 17.87 17.43 24.27
N PRO A 308 17.51 16.28 24.90
CA PRO A 308 17.17 15.07 24.16
C PRO A 308 16.14 15.29 23.05
N GLY A 309 15.09 16.07 23.33
CA GLY A 309 14.06 16.42 22.34
C GLY A 309 14.61 17.20 21.14
N PHE A 310 15.54 18.12 21.37
CA PHE A 310 16.27 18.80 20.30
C PHE A 310 17.08 17.82 19.45
N VAL A 311 17.82 16.90 20.07
CA VAL A 311 18.60 15.89 19.32
C VAL A 311 17.69 14.95 18.52
N ALA A 312 16.55 14.53 19.08
CA ALA A 312 15.56 13.75 18.34
C ALA A 312 14.95 14.55 17.19
N SER A 313 14.77 15.87 17.33
CA SER A 313 14.25 16.72 16.25
C SER A 313 15.24 16.79 15.08
N LEU A 314 16.55 16.83 15.34
CA LEU A 314 17.57 16.72 14.30
C LEU A 314 17.52 15.35 13.59
N ALA A 315 17.40 14.27 14.36
CA ALA A 315 17.26 12.93 13.79
C ALA A 315 15.96 12.77 12.99
N LEU A 316 14.86 13.40 13.43
CA LEU A 316 13.57 13.42 12.74
C LEU A 316 13.64 14.24 11.43
N ALA A 317 14.40 15.34 11.41
CA ALA A 317 14.66 16.08 10.17
C ALA A 317 15.44 15.21 9.16
N LEU A 318 16.47 14.48 9.63
CA LEU A 318 17.19 13.53 8.78
C LEU A 318 16.27 12.41 8.29
N TYR A 319 15.41 11.88 9.17
CA TYR A 319 14.40 10.89 8.81
C TYR A 319 13.52 11.37 7.65
N THR A 320 12.96 12.59 7.74
CA THR A 320 12.09 13.14 6.70
C THR A 320 12.80 13.29 5.36
N VAL A 321 14.03 13.84 5.33
CA VAL A 321 14.76 14.00 4.06
C VAL A 321 15.15 12.65 3.46
N LEU A 322 15.54 11.68 4.30
CA LEU A 322 15.85 10.33 3.85
C LEU A 322 14.61 9.61 3.29
N THR A 323 13.43 9.80 3.89
CA THR A 323 12.19 9.24 3.34
C THR A 323 11.99 9.72 1.91
N ILE A 324 12.07 11.03 1.66
CA ILE A 324 11.88 11.60 0.32
C ILE A 324 12.96 11.11 -0.64
N SER A 325 14.23 11.12 -0.23
CA SER A 325 15.34 10.67 -1.08
C SER A 325 15.23 9.19 -1.44
N ILE A 326 14.75 8.33 -0.53
CA ILE A 326 14.55 6.90 -0.81
C ILE A 326 13.37 6.68 -1.75
N LEU A 327 12.28 7.44 -1.60
CA LEU A 327 11.15 7.33 -2.53
C LEU A 327 11.59 7.65 -3.97
N TYR A 328 12.37 8.71 -4.14
CA TYR A 328 12.93 9.09 -5.43
C TYR A 328 13.95 8.05 -5.95
N LEU A 329 14.94 7.66 -5.14
CA LEU A 329 16.04 6.79 -5.57
C LEU A 329 15.59 5.38 -6.00
N PHE A 330 14.47 4.90 -5.44
CA PHE A 330 13.94 3.56 -5.72
C PHE A 330 12.67 3.60 -6.57
N ASP A 331 12.35 4.74 -7.20
CA ASP A 331 11.18 4.94 -8.05
C ASP A 331 9.87 4.46 -7.39
N ILE A 332 9.73 4.68 -6.08
CA ILE A 332 8.56 4.26 -5.32
C ILE A 332 7.42 5.23 -5.63
N THR A 333 6.39 4.73 -6.28
CA THR A 333 5.16 5.47 -6.58
C THR A 333 4.51 6.02 -5.31
N LEU A 334 4.41 7.34 -5.23
CA LEU A 334 3.73 8.05 -4.15
C LEU A 334 2.23 8.14 -4.45
N THR A 335 1.41 7.54 -3.60
CA THR A 335 -0.06 7.64 -3.67
C THR A 335 -0.60 8.52 -2.54
N LEU A 336 -1.86 8.91 -2.62
CA LEU A 336 -2.54 9.67 -1.57
C LEU A 336 -2.59 8.90 -0.24
N PRO A 337 -2.96 7.59 -0.18
CA PRO A 337 -2.72 6.78 1.01
C PRO A 337 -1.24 6.72 1.38
N GLY A 338 -0.32 6.61 0.41
CA GLY A 338 1.13 6.64 0.66
C GLY A 338 1.57 7.87 1.45
N ILE A 339 1.08 9.06 1.10
CA ILE A 339 1.36 10.30 1.84
C ILE A 339 0.82 10.20 3.28
N ALA A 340 -0.38 9.67 3.47
CA ALA A 340 -0.92 9.46 4.81
C ALA A 340 -0.06 8.49 5.64
N GLY A 341 0.51 7.45 5.01
CA GLY A 341 1.49 6.54 5.60
C GLY A 341 2.77 7.25 6.06
N ILE A 342 3.31 8.15 5.23
CA ILE A 342 4.48 8.97 5.59
C ILE A 342 4.18 9.87 6.78
N ILE A 343 3.06 10.60 6.75
CA ILE A 343 2.70 11.57 7.79
C ILE A 343 2.39 10.88 9.12
N LEU A 344 1.70 9.74 9.07
CA LEU A 344 1.52 8.89 10.24
C LEU A 344 2.88 8.43 10.78
N SER A 345 3.78 7.99 9.89
CA SER A 345 5.11 7.54 10.27
C SER A 345 5.96 8.64 10.90
N ILE A 346 5.81 9.92 10.52
CA ILE A 346 6.43 11.06 11.22
C ILE A 346 5.98 11.10 12.69
N GLY A 347 4.68 10.92 12.94
CA GLY A 347 4.11 10.91 14.28
C GLY A 347 4.58 9.72 15.13
N MET A 348 4.77 8.56 14.51
CA MET A 348 5.27 7.34 15.16
C MET A 348 6.79 7.29 15.30
N ALA A 349 7.55 7.97 14.42
CA ALA A 349 9.01 7.91 14.37
C ALA A 349 9.70 8.40 15.66
N VAL A 350 8.98 9.19 16.46
CA VAL A 350 9.46 9.72 17.73
C VAL A 350 9.29 8.76 18.90
N ASP A 351 8.49 7.68 18.77
CA ASP A 351 8.18 6.73 19.85
C ASP A 351 9.46 6.14 20.45
N ALA A 352 10.37 5.64 19.59
CA ALA A 352 11.64 5.07 20.03
C ALA A 352 12.49 6.08 20.82
N ASN A 353 12.56 7.34 20.35
CA ASN A 353 13.27 8.40 21.04
C ASN A 353 12.64 8.72 22.41
N VAL A 354 11.31 8.78 22.48
CA VAL A 354 10.55 9.01 23.72
C VAL A 354 10.84 7.91 24.77
N ILE A 355 10.89 6.64 24.36
CA ILE A 355 11.26 5.51 25.25
C ILE A 355 12.68 5.71 25.79
N ILE A 356 13.64 5.93 24.89
CA ILE A 356 15.05 6.10 25.24
C ILE A 356 15.19 7.24 26.25
N PHE A 357 14.56 8.39 26.00
CA PHE A 357 14.68 9.57 26.85
C PHE A 357 14.02 9.39 28.21
N THR A 358 12.90 8.65 28.25
CA THR A 358 12.26 8.30 29.51
C THR A 358 13.19 7.41 30.34
N ARG A 359 13.80 6.38 29.75
CA ARG A 359 14.78 5.53 30.43
C ARG A 359 16.02 6.31 30.88
N ILE A 360 16.53 7.24 30.07
CA ILE A 360 17.65 8.11 30.48
C ILE A 360 17.28 8.95 31.70
N ARG A 361 16.07 9.53 31.72
CA ARG A 361 15.56 10.34 32.83
C ARG A 361 15.39 9.52 34.11
N GLU A 362 14.98 8.26 34.01
CA GLU A 362 14.91 7.31 35.14
C GLU A 362 16.31 7.04 35.73
N GLU A 363 17.31 6.79 34.87
CA GLU A 363 18.68 6.50 35.31
C GLU A 363 19.36 7.74 35.94
N ILE A 364 19.10 8.94 35.42
CA ILE A 364 19.54 10.20 36.05
C ILE A 364 18.84 10.41 37.40
N ALA A 365 17.55 10.08 37.51
CA ALA A 365 16.83 10.15 38.79
C ALA A 365 17.39 9.16 39.82
N ALA A 366 17.87 8.00 39.37
CA ALA A 366 18.61 7.02 40.19
C ALA A 366 20.04 7.45 40.55
N GLY A 367 20.47 8.66 40.18
CA GLY A 367 21.76 9.23 40.59
C GLY A 367 22.94 8.94 39.65
N LYS A 368 22.72 8.29 38.50
CA LYS A 368 23.79 8.05 37.53
C LYS A 368 24.17 9.34 36.79
N ASN A 369 25.45 9.43 36.40
CA ASN A 369 25.93 10.52 35.54
C ASN A 369 25.38 10.39 34.11
N VAL A 370 25.36 11.49 33.34
CA VAL A 370 24.75 11.54 32.00
C VAL A 370 25.26 10.44 31.07
N LYS A 371 26.58 10.19 31.04
CA LYS A 371 27.17 9.19 30.14
C LYS A 371 26.67 7.78 30.47
N ALA A 372 26.69 7.39 31.74
CA ALA A 372 26.20 6.09 32.20
C ALA A 372 24.69 5.96 32.01
N SER A 373 23.91 7.02 32.24
CA SER A 373 22.46 7.04 32.02
C SER A 373 22.09 6.87 30.56
N VAL A 374 22.83 7.50 29.64
CA VAL A 374 22.63 7.34 28.19
C VAL A 374 22.91 5.92 27.76
N GLU A 375 24.04 5.34 28.16
CA GLU A 375 24.38 3.96 27.79
C GLU A 375 23.35 2.95 28.32
N ALA A 376 22.93 3.11 29.58
CA ALA A 376 21.89 2.27 30.17
C ALA A 376 20.52 2.48 29.50
N GLY A 377 20.15 3.71 29.17
CA GLY A 377 18.89 4.05 28.53
C GLY A 377 18.73 3.38 27.17
N PHE A 378 19.74 3.50 26.30
CA PHE A 378 19.74 2.83 24.99
C PHE A 378 19.70 1.30 25.11
N HIS A 379 20.47 0.72 26.04
CA HIS A 379 20.50 -0.73 26.24
C HIS A 379 19.14 -1.27 26.71
N LYS A 380 18.50 -0.60 27.68
CA LYS A 380 17.20 -1.03 28.24
C LYS A 380 16.04 -0.80 27.27
N ALA A 381 16.09 0.26 26.47
CA ALA A 381 15.02 0.59 25.53
C ALA A 381 15.02 -0.31 24.28
N MET A 382 16.17 -0.89 23.91
CA MET A 382 16.33 -1.59 22.63
C MET A 382 15.31 -2.71 22.40
N SER A 383 15.07 -3.57 23.40
CA SER A 383 14.11 -4.67 23.22
C SER A 383 12.70 -4.16 22.98
N ALA A 384 12.24 -3.19 23.79
CA ALA A 384 10.89 -2.64 23.65
C ALA A 384 10.68 -1.93 22.31
N ILE A 385 11.71 -1.25 21.78
CA ILE A 385 11.66 -0.58 20.48
C ILE A 385 11.53 -1.59 19.34
N ILE A 386 12.35 -2.66 19.38
CA ILE A 386 12.30 -3.71 18.36
C ILE A 386 10.95 -4.40 18.43
N ASP A 387 10.48 -4.75 19.63
CA ASP A 387 9.24 -5.49 19.79
C ASP A 387 8.00 -4.71 19.30
N GLY A 388 7.95 -3.40 19.59
CA GLY A 388 6.87 -2.52 19.17
C GLY A 388 6.80 -2.26 17.67
N ASN A 389 7.94 -2.22 16.99
CA ASN A 389 7.99 -1.95 15.54
C ASN A 389 7.80 -3.21 14.69
N ILE A 390 8.17 -4.40 15.18
CA ILE A 390 7.96 -5.67 14.45
C ILE A 390 6.47 -5.89 14.15
N THR A 391 5.56 -5.59 15.07
CA THR A 391 4.11 -5.76 14.83
C THR A 391 3.59 -4.82 13.76
N THR A 392 4.10 -3.58 13.71
CA THR A 392 3.76 -2.63 12.65
C THR A 392 4.30 -3.10 11.29
N LEU A 393 5.51 -3.68 11.27
CA LEU A 393 6.06 -4.29 10.05
C LEU A 393 5.28 -5.52 9.60
N ILE A 394 4.74 -6.33 10.53
CA ILE A 394 3.83 -7.44 10.19
C ILE A 394 2.58 -6.89 9.50
N ALA A 395 1.96 -5.85 10.05
CA ALA A 395 0.78 -5.23 9.44
C ALA A 395 1.10 -4.67 8.04
N ALA A 396 2.22 -3.95 7.89
CA ALA A 396 2.67 -3.44 6.60
C ALA A 396 2.97 -4.56 5.60
N ALA A 397 3.61 -5.66 6.01
CA ALA A 397 3.88 -6.80 5.13
C ALA A 397 2.58 -7.47 4.66
N VAL A 398 1.61 -7.66 5.55
CA VAL A 398 0.30 -8.22 5.19
C VAL A 398 -0.45 -7.31 4.23
N LEU A 399 -0.43 -5.99 4.46
CA LEU A 399 -1.00 -5.00 3.55
C LEU A 399 -0.30 -5.00 2.18
N GLY A 400 1.03 -5.12 2.15
CA GLY A 400 1.78 -5.14 0.89
C GLY A 400 1.48 -6.38 0.03
N VAL A 401 1.25 -7.53 0.68
CA VAL A 401 0.98 -8.81 -0.01
C VAL A 401 -0.50 -8.98 -0.35
N LEU A 402 -1.41 -8.64 0.57
CA LEU A 402 -2.86 -8.91 0.43
C LEU A 402 -3.70 -7.66 0.14
N GLY A 403 -3.13 -6.46 0.24
CA GLY A 403 -3.80 -5.22 -0.15
C GLY A 403 -3.82 -5.03 -1.66
N SER A 404 -4.79 -4.26 -2.15
CA SER A 404 -4.97 -3.91 -3.57
C SER A 404 -4.56 -2.46 -3.85
N GLY A 405 -4.17 -2.18 -5.11
CA GLY A 405 -3.95 -0.83 -5.64
C GLY A 405 -3.20 0.12 -4.69
N THR A 406 -3.82 1.24 -4.36
CA THR A 406 -3.28 2.32 -3.54
C THR A 406 -2.93 1.92 -2.09
N VAL A 407 -3.53 0.85 -1.56
CA VAL A 407 -3.23 0.32 -0.21
C VAL A 407 -1.82 -0.27 -0.14
N LYS A 408 -1.30 -0.82 -1.26
CA LYS A 408 0.09 -1.28 -1.33
C LYS A 408 1.07 -0.11 -1.18
N GLY A 409 0.78 1.05 -1.79
CA GLY A 409 1.57 2.28 -1.63
C GLY A 409 1.62 2.74 -0.17
N PHE A 410 0.48 2.70 0.54
CA PHE A 410 0.43 2.93 1.99
C PHE A 410 1.30 1.93 2.77
N ALA A 411 1.24 0.64 2.42
CA ALA A 411 2.01 -0.41 3.08
C ALA A 411 3.53 -0.20 2.95
N ILE A 412 4.00 0.15 1.75
CA ILE A 412 5.42 0.39 1.45
C ILE A 412 5.92 1.61 2.24
N THR A 413 5.18 2.72 2.19
CA THR A 413 5.54 3.96 2.91
C THR A 413 5.52 3.78 4.43
N LEU A 414 4.57 3.01 4.97
CA LEU A 414 4.53 2.64 6.38
C LEU A 414 5.73 1.76 6.77
N ALA A 415 6.06 0.72 5.99
CA ALA A 415 7.20 -0.14 6.25
C ALA A 415 8.53 0.62 6.21
N LEU A 416 8.72 1.44 5.18
CA LEU A 416 9.87 2.33 5.04
C LEU A 416 9.97 3.27 6.24
N GLY A 417 8.85 3.87 6.62
CA GLY A 417 8.77 4.79 7.76
C GLY A 417 9.17 4.11 9.08
N VAL A 418 8.71 2.89 9.33
CA VAL A 418 9.08 2.14 10.53
C VAL A 418 10.57 1.79 10.53
N ILE A 419 11.10 1.23 9.45
CA ILE A 419 12.51 0.83 9.35
C ILE A 419 13.44 2.04 9.54
N LEU A 420 13.15 3.13 8.83
CA LEU A 420 13.96 4.34 8.88
C LEU A 420 13.85 5.04 10.24
N SER A 421 12.70 4.97 10.91
CA SER A 421 12.56 5.51 12.27
C SER A 421 13.38 4.73 13.28
N MET A 422 13.44 3.40 13.17
CA MET A 422 14.31 2.57 14.01
C MET A 422 15.78 2.88 13.76
N PHE A 423 16.19 3.01 12.50
CA PHE A 423 17.55 3.38 12.12
C PHE A 423 17.94 4.74 12.73
N THR A 424 17.10 5.76 12.52
CA THR A 424 17.39 7.11 13.04
C THR A 424 17.38 7.16 14.57
N ALA A 425 16.44 6.50 15.25
CA ALA A 425 16.40 6.50 16.71
C ALA A 425 17.52 5.68 17.37
N LEU A 426 17.84 4.48 16.86
CA LEU A 426 18.82 3.58 17.48
C LEU A 426 20.26 3.90 17.11
N LEU A 427 20.50 4.41 15.90
CA LEU A 427 21.85 4.73 15.41
C LEU A 427 22.11 6.24 15.45
N ILE A 428 21.32 7.04 14.73
CA ILE A 428 21.62 8.48 14.54
C ILE A 428 21.44 9.27 15.83
N THR A 429 20.30 9.14 16.53
CA THR A 429 20.10 9.80 17.83
C THR A 429 21.17 9.38 18.82
N ARG A 430 21.54 8.10 18.85
CA ARG A 430 22.62 7.60 19.71
C ARG A 430 23.96 8.27 19.41
N LEU A 431 24.31 8.35 18.13
CA LEU A 431 25.54 8.98 17.66
C LEU A 431 25.57 10.47 18.03
N LEU A 432 24.48 11.19 17.78
CA LEU A 432 24.36 12.62 18.08
C LEU A 432 24.44 12.89 19.59
N VAL A 433 23.69 12.15 20.42
CA VAL A 433 23.76 12.31 21.88
C VAL A 433 25.18 12.08 22.40
N GLN A 434 25.88 11.06 21.90
CA GLN A 434 27.27 10.80 22.28
C GLN A 434 28.23 11.91 21.82
N ALA A 435 28.02 12.46 20.62
CA ALA A 435 28.82 13.57 20.10
C ALA A 435 28.66 14.83 20.95
N PHE A 436 27.43 15.20 21.31
CA PHE A 436 27.17 16.34 22.19
C PHE A 436 27.74 16.15 23.60
N ILE A 437 27.67 14.93 24.15
CA ILE A 437 28.34 14.60 25.43
C ILE A 437 29.86 14.82 25.31
N ALA A 438 30.48 14.40 24.19
CA ALA A 438 31.91 14.58 23.96
C ALA A 438 32.33 16.05 23.81
N VAL A 439 31.42 16.92 23.33
CA VAL A 439 31.64 18.37 23.21
C VAL A 439 31.41 19.12 24.53
N GLY A 440 30.74 18.50 25.51
CA GLY A 440 30.63 19.02 26.88
C GLY A 440 29.20 19.10 27.44
N VAL A 441 28.19 18.60 26.72
CA VAL A 441 26.80 18.60 27.19
C VAL A 441 26.59 17.47 28.21
N THR A 442 27.02 17.69 29.45
CA THR A 442 27.00 16.68 30.53
C THR A 442 26.17 17.08 31.74
N ASN A 443 25.52 18.25 31.69
CA ASN A 443 24.69 18.73 32.78
C ASN A 443 23.37 17.94 32.86
N THR A 444 23.11 17.27 33.98
CA THR A 444 21.89 16.48 34.18
C THR A 444 20.60 17.31 34.05
N LYS A 445 20.64 18.62 34.31
CA LYS A 445 19.48 19.51 34.19
C LYS A 445 18.96 19.61 32.75
N VAL A 446 19.83 19.57 31.74
CA VAL A 446 19.39 19.72 30.34
C VAL A 446 18.73 18.47 29.77
N TYR A 447 19.00 17.31 30.37
CA TYR A 447 18.34 16.03 30.04
C TYR A 447 17.00 15.85 30.77
N GLY A 448 16.81 16.60 31.86
CA GLY A 448 15.70 16.42 32.79
C GLY A 448 15.88 15.21 33.71
N LYS A 449 14.99 15.09 34.70
CA LYS A 449 14.90 13.95 35.62
C LYS A 449 13.49 13.38 35.57
N ALA A 450 13.37 12.07 35.72
CA ALA A 450 12.05 11.46 35.86
C ALA A 450 11.38 12.01 37.13
N LYS A 451 10.13 12.45 37.01
CA LYS A 451 9.31 12.86 38.15
C LYS A 451 8.61 11.61 38.69
N ALA A 452 8.67 11.39 40.00
CA ALA A 452 7.88 10.35 40.63
C ALA A 452 6.41 10.79 40.63
N PHE A 453 5.61 10.15 39.79
CA PHE A 453 4.16 10.34 39.82
C PHE A 453 3.55 9.52 40.95
N LYS A 454 2.52 10.06 41.59
CA LYS A 454 1.69 9.28 42.51
C LYS A 454 0.99 8.19 41.70
N THR A 455 1.08 6.94 42.16
CA THR A 455 0.40 5.81 41.51
C THR A 455 -1.08 6.10 41.34
N ILE A 456 -1.56 6.02 40.11
CA ILE A 456 -2.97 6.19 39.76
C ILE A 456 -3.67 4.84 39.86
N ASP A 457 -4.86 4.82 40.45
CA ASP A 457 -5.66 3.60 40.56
C ASP A 457 -6.53 3.40 39.30
N PHE A 458 -5.98 2.68 38.32
CA PHE A 458 -6.67 2.26 37.10
C PHE A 458 -7.52 1.01 37.36
N ILE A 459 -6.96 0.01 38.04
CA ILE A 459 -7.66 -1.26 38.30
C ILE A 459 -8.93 -1.06 39.14
N GLY A 460 -8.94 -0.10 40.07
CA GLY A 460 -10.14 0.27 40.82
C GLY A 460 -11.27 0.84 39.95
N LYS A 461 -10.92 1.49 38.83
CA LYS A 461 -11.86 2.17 37.92
C LYS A 461 -12.30 1.34 36.71
N LYS A 462 -11.85 0.09 36.59
CA LYS A 462 -12.17 -0.83 35.47
C LYS A 462 -13.65 -0.88 35.07
N ALA A 463 -14.58 -0.76 36.03
CA ALA A 463 -16.02 -0.79 35.74
C ALA A 463 -16.46 0.41 34.90
N ILE A 464 -15.89 1.59 35.14
CA ILE A 464 -16.16 2.81 34.36
C ILE A 464 -15.61 2.64 32.95
N PHE A 465 -14.38 2.11 32.82
CA PHE A 465 -13.76 1.88 31.52
C PHE A 465 -14.55 0.87 30.68
N PHE A 466 -14.96 -0.26 31.26
CA PHE A 466 -15.81 -1.22 30.55
C PHE A 466 -17.18 -0.64 30.19
N ALA A 467 -17.81 0.11 31.08
CA ALA A 467 -19.10 0.74 30.80
C ALA A 467 -19.01 1.75 29.63
N LEU A 468 -18.01 2.63 29.64
CA LEU A 468 -17.78 3.60 28.57
C LEU A 468 -17.58 2.89 27.21
N SER A 469 -16.75 1.85 27.21
CA SER A 469 -16.46 1.04 26.02
C SER A 469 -17.72 0.39 25.44
N ILE A 470 -18.55 -0.20 26.30
CA ILE A 470 -19.81 -0.84 25.91
C ILE A 470 -20.80 0.20 25.36
N VAL A 471 -20.88 1.38 25.95
CA VAL A 471 -21.76 2.46 25.47
C VAL A 471 -21.37 2.92 24.07
N VAL A 472 -20.08 3.13 23.81
CA VAL A 472 -19.61 3.58 22.49
C VAL A 472 -19.85 2.50 21.43
N ILE A 473 -19.51 1.23 21.72
CA ILE A 473 -19.80 0.11 20.81
C ILE A 473 -21.31 -0.03 20.59
N GLY A 474 -22.10 0.08 21.65
CA GLY A 474 -23.56 0.03 21.61
C GLY A 474 -24.16 1.13 20.73
N ALA A 475 -23.65 2.36 20.81
CA ALA A 475 -24.07 3.46 19.94
C ALA A 475 -23.84 3.15 18.46
N GLY A 476 -22.69 2.55 18.12
CA GLY A 476 -22.41 2.09 16.76
C GLY A 476 -23.38 1.02 16.27
N VAL A 477 -23.65 0.01 17.10
CA VAL A 477 -24.62 -1.06 16.77
C VAL A 477 -26.03 -0.50 16.58
N ILE A 478 -26.45 0.40 17.47
CA ILE A 478 -27.75 1.08 17.36
C ILE A 478 -27.82 1.88 16.05
N SER A 479 -26.76 2.61 15.69
CA SER A 479 -26.69 3.36 14.42
C SER A 479 -26.83 2.43 13.21
N MET A 480 -26.11 1.30 13.19
CA MET A 480 -26.19 0.31 12.10
C MET A 480 -27.61 -0.25 11.94
N VAL A 481 -28.27 -0.57 13.05
CA VAL A 481 -29.66 -1.08 13.05
C VAL A 481 -30.63 0.02 12.62
N ALA A 482 -30.47 1.24 13.10
CA ALA A 482 -31.32 2.38 12.75
C ALA A 482 -31.25 2.68 11.24
N HIS A 483 -30.05 2.73 10.66
CA HIS A 483 -29.89 2.92 9.21
C HIS A 483 -30.52 1.77 8.41
N SER A 484 -30.30 0.52 8.84
CA SER A 484 -30.94 -0.64 8.21
C SER A 484 -32.46 -0.59 8.27
N ALA A 485 -33.02 -0.08 9.36
CA ALA A 485 -34.47 0.08 9.53
C ALA A 485 -35.04 1.23 8.68
N MET A 486 -34.24 2.26 8.40
CA MET A 486 -34.60 3.40 7.54
C MET A 486 -34.43 3.11 6.04
N GLY A 487 -34.17 1.86 5.65
CA GLY A 487 -33.99 1.44 4.25
C GLY A 487 -32.58 1.65 3.69
N ALA A 488 -31.66 2.23 4.46
CA ALA A 488 -30.25 2.36 4.07
C ALA A 488 -29.46 1.10 4.43
N LYS A 489 -28.29 0.89 3.83
CA LYS A 489 -27.34 -0.16 4.28
C LYS A 489 -26.83 0.17 5.69
N SER A 490 -26.58 -0.86 6.51
CA SER A 490 -26.09 -0.73 7.89
C SER A 490 -24.81 0.10 8.01
N LEU A 491 -23.88 -0.08 7.08
CA LEU A 491 -22.71 0.75 6.86
C LEU A 491 -22.79 1.38 5.46
N ASN A 492 -22.14 2.53 5.29
CA ASN A 492 -21.97 3.15 3.97
C ASN A 492 -20.84 2.42 3.25
N TYR A 493 -21.14 1.37 2.49
CA TYR A 493 -20.10 0.65 1.75
C TYR A 493 -19.68 1.42 0.50
N SER A 494 -18.38 1.39 0.19
CA SER A 494 -17.84 1.84 -1.09
C SER A 494 -18.35 0.96 -2.24
N LEU A 495 -18.22 1.47 -3.47
CA LEU A 495 -18.47 0.66 -4.65
C LEU A 495 -17.44 -0.45 -4.82
N GLU A 496 -16.25 -0.33 -4.22
CA GLU A 496 -15.28 -1.43 -4.14
C GLU A 496 -15.87 -2.66 -3.45
N PHE A 497 -16.89 -2.52 -2.59
CA PHE A 497 -17.54 -3.66 -1.92
C PHE A 497 -18.96 -3.95 -2.40
N LEU A 498 -19.60 -3.01 -3.12
CA LEU A 498 -20.95 -3.17 -3.67
C LEU A 498 -20.97 -3.49 -5.18
N GLY A 499 -19.94 -3.06 -5.93
CA GLY A 499 -19.96 -2.94 -7.38
C GLY A 499 -20.76 -1.71 -7.84
N GLY A 500 -20.37 -1.10 -8.96
CA GLY A 500 -21.03 0.09 -9.52
C GLY A 500 -20.06 1.07 -10.16
N THR A 501 -20.56 2.27 -10.48
CA THR A 501 -19.73 3.41 -10.91
C THR A 501 -19.88 4.58 -9.94
N SER A 502 -18.77 5.12 -9.48
CA SER A 502 -18.69 6.31 -8.62
C SER A 502 -18.14 7.45 -9.45
N THR A 503 -18.96 8.45 -9.74
CA THR A 503 -18.55 9.64 -10.46
C THR A 503 -18.49 10.83 -9.51
N THR A 504 -17.29 11.35 -9.28
CA THR A 504 -17.05 12.56 -8.49
C THR A 504 -16.99 13.75 -9.43
N VAL A 505 -17.80 14.76 -9.15
CA VAL A 505 -17.93 15.96 -9.97
C VAL A 505 -17.65 17.19 -9.11
N THR A 506 -16.69 18.00 -9.51
CA THR A 506 -16.42 19.30 -8.87
C THR A 506 -17.05 20.41 -9.68
N PHE A 507 -18.12 21.00 -9.15
CA PHE A 507 -18.85 22.08 -9.80
C PHE A 507 -18.19 23.44 -9.55
N ASP A 508 -18.46 24.45 -10.37
CA ASP A 508 -17.96 25.82 -10.11
C ASP A 508 -18.68 26.54 -8.97
N GLN A 509 -19.87 26.07 -8.61
CA GLN A 509 -20.68 26.60 -7.52
C GLN A 509 -21.10 25.49 -6.55
N GLU A 510 -21.41 25.89 -5.32
CA GLU A 510 -21.92 24.97 -4.31
C GLU A 510 -23.43 24.74 -4.52
N TYR A 511 -23.83 23.49 -4.73
CA TYR A 511 -25.24 23.09 -4.77
C TYR A 511 -25.70 22.58 -3.40
N SER A 512 -26.94 22.87 -3.02
CA SER A 512 -27.59 22.21 -1.88
C SER A 512 -28.02 20.78 -2.24
N LEU A 513 -28.18 19.89 -1.24
CA LEU A 513 -28.66 18.51 -1.47
C LEU A 513 -30.01 18.50 -2.21
N GLU A 514 -30.91 19.44 -1.87
CA GLU A 514 -32.21 19.58 -2.52
C GLU A 514 -32.08 20.01 -3.99
N GLU A 515 -31.12 20.87 -4.32
CA GLU A 515 -30.84 21.25 -5.71
C GLU A 515 -30.21 20.11 -6.50
N ILE A 516 -29.33 19.33 -5.88
CA ILE A 516 -28.72 18.17 -6.51
C ILE A 516 -29.83 17.15 -6.85
N ASP A 517 -30.69 16.83 -5.89
CA ASP A 517 -31.79 15.88 -6.05
C ASP A 517 -32.84 16.33 -7.08
N SER A 518 -33.09 17.64 -7.19
CA SER A 518 -34.12 18.17 -8.10
C SER A 518 -33.62 18.54 -9.49
N LYS A 519 -32.34 18.94 -9.65
CA LYS A 519 -31.79 19.43 -10.92
C LYS A 519 -30.80 18.46 -11.57
N ILE A 520 -29.98 17.78 -10.78
CA ILE A 520 -28.85 17.00 -11.29
C ILE A 520 -29.18 15.51 -11.36
N VAL A 521 -29.74 14.95 -10.28
CA VAL A 521 -30.12 13.53 -10.21
C VAL A 521 -31.07 13.10 -11.36
N PRO A 522 -32.06 13.89 -11.79
CA PRO A 522 -32.91 13.50 -12.92
C PRO A 522 -32.14 13.40 -14.26
N VAL A 523 -31.16 14.27 -14.47
CA VAL A 523 -30.28 14.23 -15.65
C VAL A 523 -29.44 12.96 -15.61
N VAL A 524 -28.79 12.68 -14.47
CA VAL A 524 -27.98 11.47 -14.28
C VAL A 524 -28.83 10.21 -14.44
N SER A 525 -30.06 10.20 -13.89
CA SER A 525 -30.98 9.06 -14.00
C SER A 525 -31.40 8.79 -15.44
N THR A 526 -31.63 9.84 -16.24
CA THR A 526 -32.00 9.71 -17.65
C THR A 526 -30.86 9.11 -18.48
N ILE A 527 -29.61 9.53 -18.20
CA ILE A 527 -28.41 9.08 -18.93
C ILE A 527 -28.05 7.65 -18.56
N THR A 528 -28.01 7.38 -17.26
CA THR A 528 -27.58 6.09 -16.73
C THR A 528 -28.69 5.04 -16.80
N GLY A 529 -29.95 5.45 -16.89
CA GLY A 529 -31.09 4.56 -16.73
C GLY A 529 -31.12 3.91 -15.34
N ASP A 530 -30.52 4.58 -14.34
CA ASP A 530 -30.51 4.17 -12.94
C ASP A 530 -31.45 5.07 -12.12
N ASN A 531 -32.32 4.45 -11.33
CA ASN A 531 -33.25 5.15 -10.44
C ASN A 531 -32.79 5.10 -8.97
N ASP A 532 -31.76 4.31 -8.65
CA ASP A 532 -31.21 4.16 -7.29
C ASP A 532 -29.84 4.86 -7.16
N ILE A 533 -29.81 6.13 -7.58
CA ILE A 533 -28.60 6.96 -7.52
C ILE A 533 -28.38 7.40 -6.08
N GLN A 534 -27.25 7.02 -5.50
CA GLN A 534 -26.84 7.55 -4.20
C GLN A 534 -25.96 8.78 -4.40
N VAL A 535 -26.34 9.86 -3.73
CA VAL A 535 -25.61 11.12 -3.80
C VAL A 535 -24.95 11.42 -2.47
N GLN A 536 -23.68 11.79 -2.51
CA GLN A 536 -22.93 12.27 -1.36
C GLN A 536 -22.31 13.63 -1.70
N LYS A 537 -22.75 14.69 -0.99
CA LYS A 537 -22.10 15.99 -1.05
C LYS A 537 -20.91 16.03 -0.10
N VAL A 538 -19.79 16.58 -0.54
CA VAL A 538 -18.63 16.85 0.32
C VAL A 538 -18.88 18.12 1.14
N ASP A 539 -18.84 18.02 2.47
CA ASP A 539 -19.11 19.14 3.37
C ASP A 539 -18.13 20.31 3.16
N GLY A 540 -18.68 21.51 3.02
CA GLY A 540 -17.94 22.77 2.84
C GLY A 540 -17.27 22.92 1.48
N GLY A 541 -17.72 22.17 0.47
CA GLY A 541 -17.21 22.23 -0.90
C GLY A 541 -18.31 22.16 -1.97
N ASN A 542 -17.85 22.29 -3.22
CA ASN A 542 -18.61 22.23 -4.47
C ASN A 542 -18.51 20.84 -5.15
N THR A 543 -18.03 19.83 -4.42
CA THR A 543 -17.84 18.47 -4.93
C THR A 543 -19.00 17.56 -4.53
N VAL A 544 -19.49 16.78 -5.50
CA VAL A 544 -20.57 15.81 -5.31
C VAL A 544 -20.15 14.47 -5.89
N ILE A 545 -20.45 13.39 -5.18
CA ILE A 545 -20.18 12.02 -5.60
C ILE A 545 -21.52 11.35 -5.94
N PHE A 546 -21.64 10.87 -7.17
CA PHE A 546 -22.77 10.10 -7.66
C PHE A 546 -22.38 8.63 -7.72
N LYS A 547 -23.11 7.76 -7.02
CA LYS A 547 -22.93 6.31 -7.09
C LYS A 547 -24.10 5.70 -7.83
N THR A 548 -23.80 5.01 -8.92
CA THR A 548 -24.77 4.36 -9.81
C THR A 548 -24.41 2.89 -10.01
N LYS A 549 -25.26 2.16 -10.74
CA LYS A 549 -24.87 0.89 -11.37
C LYS A 549 -23.62 1.07 -12.23
N THR A 550 -22.97 -0.05 -12.55
CA THR A 550 -21.82 -0.11 -13.46
C THR A 550 -22.22 0.48 -14.81
N LEU A 551 -21.59 1.58 -15.19
CA LEU A 551 -21.79 2.29 -16.45
C LEU A 551 -20.85 1.73 -17.52
N LYS A 552 -21.33 1.67 -18.75
CA LYS A 552 -20.53 1.41 -19.94
C LYS A 552 -19.82 2.69 -20.39
N LEU A 553 -18.83 2.57 -21.27
CA LEU A 553 -18.09 3.70 -21.84
C LEU A 553 -19.02 4.78 -22.41
N ALA A 554 -19.95 4.42 -23.29
CA ALA A 554 -20.91 5.35 -23.87
C ALA A 554 -21.82 6.05 -22.83
N GLU A 555 -22.15 5.39 -21.72
CA GLU A 555 -22.94 5.99 -20.63
C GLU A 555 -22.09 6.99 -19.82
N ARG A 556 -20.78 6.75 -19.68
CA ARG A 556 -19.83 7.67 -19.05
C ARG A 556 -19.58 8.91 -19.91
N GLU A 557 -19.38 8.74 -21.21
CA GLU A 557 -19.25 9.86 -22.15
C GLU A 557 -20.50 10.72 -22.18
N ALA A 558 -21.68 10.09 -22.24
CA ALA A 558 -22.95 10.81 -22.15
C ALA A 558 -23.11 11.55 -20.81
N PHE A 559 -22.60 10.99 -19.72
CA PHE A 559 -22.57 11.67 -18.42
C PHE A 559 -21.66 12.91 -18.48
N ASN A 560 -20.43 12.76 -18.99
CA ASN A 560 -19.46 13.85 -19.08
C ASN A 560 -20.01 15.00 -19.92
N THR A 561 -20.50 14.70 -21.13
CA THR A 561 -21.13 15.68 -22.02
C THR A 561 -22.32 16.39 -21.36
N ALA A 562 -23.18 15.66 -20.65
CA ALA A 562 -24.32 16.28 -19.99
C ALA A 562 -23.92 17.17 -18.80
N MET A 563 -22.83 16.85 -18.10
CA MET A 563 -22.29 17.70 -17.03
C MET A 563 -21.66 18.98 -17.60
N GLU A 564 -20.98 18.87 -18.74
CA GLU A 564 -20.42 20.02 -19.45
C GLU A 564 -21.52 20.95 -19.98
N GLU A 565 -22.48 20.41 -20.75
CA GLU A 565 -23.52 21.21 -21.40
C GLU A 565 -24.50 21.85 -20.41
N ASN A 566 -24.93 21.12 -19.37
CA ASN A 566 -25.97 21.60 -18.45
C ASN A 566 -25.40 22.34 -17.24
N PHE A 567 -24.16 22.05 -16.83
CA PHE A 567 -23.59 22.55 -15.58
C PHE A 567 -22.20 23.18 -15.72
N GLY A 568 -21.63 23.24 -16.93
CA GLY A 568 -20.35 23.88 -17.21
C GLY A 568 -19.14 23.16 -16.60
N VAL A 569 -19.28 21.87 -16.28
CA VAL A 569 -18.19 21.10 -15.67
C VAL A 569 -17.31 20.50 -16.76
N THR A 570 -16.03 20.88 -16.76
CA THR A 570 -15.02 20.30 -17.66
C THR A 570 -14.64 18.89 -17.23
N GLU A 571 -14.22 18.04 -18.18
CA GLU A 571 -13.85 16.65 -17.91
C GLU A 571 -12.74 16.52 -16.85
N GLU A 572 -11.80 17.47 -16.78
CA GLU A 572 -10.74 17.53 -15.76
C GLU A 572 -11.27 17.63 -14.31
N LYS A 573 -12.52 18.04 -14.12
CA LYS A 573 -13.20 18.15 -12.82
C LYS A 573 -14.08 16.94 -12.52
N ILE A 574 -14.12 15.97 -13.42
CA ILE A 574 -14.86 14.72 -13.29
C ILE A 574 -13.86 13.59 -13.08
N SER A 575 -14.02 12.83 -12.00
CA SER A 575 -13.34 11.55 -11.83
C SER A 575 -14.37 10.44 -11.77
N SER A 576 -14.06 9.30 -12.38
CA SER A 576 -14.97 8.16 -12.40
C SER A 576 -14.24 6.88 -12.02
N GLU A 577 -14.79 6.13 -11.08
CA GLU A 577 -14.30 4.81 -10.67
C GLU A 577 -15.38 3.79 -10.98
N ASN A 578 -15.07 2.82 -11.84
CA ASN A 578 -15.96 1.76 -12.25
C ASN A 578 -15.46 0.42 -11.72
N ILE A 579 -16.31 -0.33 -11.02
CA ILE A 579 -15.95 -1.62 -10.43
C ILE A 579 -17.03 -2.64 -10.72
N SER A 580 -16.65 -3.75 -11.33
CA SER A 580 -17.57 -4.87 -11.56
C SER A 580 -17.95 -5.58 -10.25
N SER A 581 -19.14 -6.19 -10.24
CA SER A 581 -19.62 -6.96 -9.08
C SER A 581 -18.75 -8.17 -8.72
N THR A 582 -18.02 -8.73 -9.69
CA THR A 582 -17.10 -9.85 -9.47
C THR A 582 -15.87 -9.40 -8.68
N VAL A 583 -15.27 -8.28 -9.09
CA VAL A 583 -14.13 -7.67 -8.41
C VAL A 583 -14.51 -7.25 -7.00
N SER A 584 -15.68 -6.63 -6.82
CA SER A 584 -16.09 -6.16 -5.50
C SER A 584 -16.30 -7.29 -4.47
N GLY A 585 -16.87 -8.42 -4.92
CA GLY A 585 -16.99 -9.63 -4.10
C GLY A 585 -15.64 -10.20 -3.67
N GLU A 586 -14.65 -10.16 -4.57
CA GLU A 586 -13.29 -10.60 -4.29
C GLU A 586 -12.55 -9.65 -3.34
N MET A 587 -12.57 -8.34 -3.61
CA MET A 587 -11.93 -7.31 -2.78
C MET A 587 -12.42 -7.38 -1.34
N ARG A 588 -13.73 -7.54 -1.14
CA ARG A 588 -14.31 -7.72 0.20
C ARG A 588 -13.78 -8.96 0.91
N ARG A 589 -13.66 -10.10 0.19
CA ARG A 589 -13.13 -11.35 0.76
C ARG A 589 -11.65 -11.21 1.11
N GLN A 590 -10.84 -10.70 0.20
CA GLN A 590 -9.40 -10.50 0.39
C GLN A 590 -9.13 -9.54 1.57
N SER A 591 -9.91 -8.46 1.66
CA SER A 591 -9.88 -7.50 2.76
C SER A 591 -10.11 -8.14 4.14
N VAL A 592 -11.13 -8.99 4.26
CA VAL A 592 -11.40 -9.73 5.53
C VAL A 592 -10.25 -10.69 5.84
N ILE A 593 -9.75 -11.42 4.84
CA ILE A 593 -8.62 -12.34 5.00
C ILE A 593 -7.37 -11.59 5.47
N ALA A 594 -7.07 -10.43 4.89
CA ALA A 594 -5.91 -9.62 5.28
C ALA A 594 -5.96 -9.21 6.75
N VAL A 595 -7.12 -8.76 7.24
CA VAL A 595 -7.31 -8.43 8.67
C VAL A 595 -7.11 -9.66 9.55
N LEU A 596 -7.71 -10.80 9.21
CA LEU A 596 -7.58 -12.03 10.00
C LEU A 596 -6.15 -12.56 10.02
N VAL A 597 -5.46 -12.55 8.88
CA VAL A 597 -4.07 -12.98 8.77
C VAL A 597 -3.15 -12.06 9.58
N ALA A 598 -3.31 -10.74 9.49
CA ALA A 598 -2.52 -9.81 10.28
C ALA A 598 -2.72 -10.03 11.78
N VAL A 599 -3.97 -10.13 12.24
CA VAL A 599 -4.29 -10.41 13.65
C VAL A 599 -3.68 -11.73 14.10
N LEU A 600 -3.76 -12.78 13.28
CA LEU A 600 -3.16 -14.09 13.58
C LEU A 600 -1.63 -14.02 13.68
N LEU A 601 -0.96 -13.35 12.76
CA LEU A 601 0.51 -13.22 12.77
C LEU A 601 0.98 -12.38 13.97
N MET A 602 0.29 -11.28 14.29
CA MET A 602 0.55 -10.49 15.49
C MET A 602 0.35 -11.31 16.78
N LEU A 603 -0.68 -12.16 16.80
CA LEU A 603 -0.94 -13.09 17.89
C LEU A 603 0.19 -14.10 18.11
N ILE A 604 0.63 -14.75 17.04
CA ILE A 604 1.76 -15.69 17.06
C ILE A 604 3.00 -14.98 17.60
N TYR A 605 3.27 -13.76 17.12
CA TYR A 605 4.38 -12.96 17.59
C TYR A 605 4.31 -12.67 19.10
N ILE A 606 3.18 -12.16 19.61
CA ILE A 606 3.01 -11.88 21.05
C ILE A 606 3.15 -13.15 21.88
N TRP A 607 2.55 -14.25 21.44
CA TRP A 607 2.61 -15.52 22.15
C TRP A 607 4.05 -16.02 22.30
N ILE A 608 4.85 -15.97 21.22
CA ILE A 608 6.28 -16.32 21.25
C ILE A 608 7.05 -15.37 22.17
N ARG A 609 6.76 -14.06 22.10
CA ARG A 609 7.48 -13.02 22.83
C ARG A 609 7.26 -13.06 24.33
N PHE A 610 6.01 -13.21 24.77
CA PHE A 610 5.64 -13.14 26.18
C PHE A 610 5.56 -14.51 26.87
N LYS A 611 5.53 -15.60 26.10
CA LYS A 611 5.46 -17.00 26.60
C LYS A 611 4.31 -17.25 27.59
N ASP A 612 3.30 -16.39 27.56
CA ASP A 612 2.14 -16.43 28.43
C ASP A 612 0.91 -16.02 27.62
N LEU A 613 0.01 -16.97 27.44
CA LEU A 613 -1.19 -16.82 26.64
C LEU A 613 -2.10 -15.71 27.16
N ARG A 614 -2.01 -15.35 28.45
CA ARG A 614 -2.84 -14.31 29.07
C ARG A 614 -2.53 -12.92 28.53
N PHE A 615 -1.25 -12.63 28.26
CA PHE A 615 -0.85 -11.38 27.61
C PHE A 615 -1.39 -11.34 26.17
N ALA A 616 -1.25 -12.44 25.42
CA ALA A 616 -1.78 -12.53 24.06
C ALA A 616 -3.31 -12.34 24.01
N SER A 617 -4.06 -13.06 24.85
CA SER A 617 -5.53 -13.00 24.84
C SER A 617 -6.09 -11.65 25.29
N SER A 618 -5.46 -10.99 26.27
CA SER A 618 -5.89 -9.66 26.73
C SER A 618 -5.61 -8.58 25.69
N ALA A 619 -4.45 -8.62 25.02
CA ALA A 619 -4.15 -7.74 23.89
C ALA A 619 -5.19 -7.91 22.77
N VAL A 620 -5.52 -9.14 22.37
CA VAL A 620 -6.51 -9.37 21.30
C VAL A 620 -7.88 -8.81 21.63
N ILE A 621 -8.36 -8.99 22.86
CA ILE A 621 -9.68 -8.47 23.24
C ILE A 621 -9.68 -6.94 23.20
N ALA A 622 -8.58 -6.29 23.60
CA ALA A 622 -8.41 -4.84 23.46
C ALA A 622 -8.39 -4.40 21.99
N LEU A 623 -7.69 -5.13 21.12
CA LEU A 623 -7.67 -4.84 19.68
C LEU A 623 -9.04 -5.03 19.03
N PHE A 624 -9.78 -6.07 19.42
CA PHE A 624 -11.14 -6.28 18.93
C PHE A 624 -12.07 -5.14 19.36
N HIS A 625 -11.92 -4.66 20.60
CA HIS A 625 -12.60 -3.45 21.06
C HIS A 625 -12.28 -2.25 20.17
N ASP A 626 -11.01 -2.01 19.84
CA ASP A 626 -10.59 -0.85 19.05
C ASP A 626 -11.20 -0.88 17.65
N VAL A 627 -11.19 -2.05 17.00
CA VAL A 627 -11.86 -2.27 15.71
C VAL A 627 -13.35 -1.97 15.81
N LEU A 628 -14.03 -2.42 16.87
CA LEU A 628 -15.46 -2.17 17.06
C LEU A 628 -15.77 -0.68 17.30
N VAL A 629 -14.92 0.04 18.03
CA VAL A 629 -15.11 1.49 18.27
C VAL A 629 -14.87 2.28 17.00
N VAL A 630 -13.82 1.95 16.22
CA VAL A 630 -13.62 2.60 14.92
C VAL A 630 -14.79 2.25 13.98
N LEU A 631 -15.28 1.00 13.96
CA LEU A 631 -16.46 0.61 13.20
C LEU A 631 -17.73 1.37 13.63
N ALA A 632 -17.88 1.63 14.94
CA ALA A 632 -18.96 2.46 15.46
C ALA A 632 -18.90 3.89 14.91
N LEU A 633 -17.70 4.47 14.77
CA LEU A 633 -17.52 5.76 14.11
C LEU A 633 -17.93 5.72 12.63
N TYR A 634 -17.53 4.69 11.88
CA TYR A 634 -17.96 4.52 10.49
C TYR A 634 -19.49 4.46 10.37
N ALA A 635 -20.15 3.75 11.29
CA ALA A 635 -21.61 3.67 11.33
C ALA A 635 -22.27 5.01 11.66
N LEU A 636 -21.78 5.72 12.67
CA LEU A 636 -22.34 6.98 13.18
C LEU A 636 -22.11 8.15 12.22
N ALA A 637 -20.89 8.29 11.72
CA ALA A 637 -20.49 9.38 10.84
C ALA A 637 -20.73 9.07 9.35
N ARG A 638 -21.29 7.88 9.03
CA ARG A 638 -21.56 7.41 7.66
C ARG A 638 -20.35 7.49 6.72
N ILE A 639 -19.15 7.32 7.26
CA ILE A 639 -17.90 7.28 6.48
C ILE A 639 -17.93 6.06 5.56
N THR A 640 -17.43 6.23 4.34
CA THR A 640 -17.42 5.16 3.33
C THR A 640 -16.46 4.02 3.72
N VAL A 641 -16.96 2.79 3.71
CA VAL A 641 -16.22 1.56 4.02
C VAL A 641 -15.70 0.95 2.71
N GLY A 642 -14.40 1.12 2.44
CA GLY A 642 -13.70 0.55 1.27
C GLY A 642 -12.28 0.07 1.59
N SER A 643 -11.39 0.10 0.61
CA SER A 643 -9.99 -0.29 0.74
C SER A 643 -9.25 0.57 1.78
N ALA A 644 -9.56 1.87 1.83
CA ALA A 644 -9.04 2.79 2.84
C ALA A 644 -9.43 2.40 4.28
N PHE A 645 -10.62 1.82 4.48
CA PHE A 645 -11.06 1.30 5.78
C PHE A 645 -10.16 0.15 6.25
N ILE A 646 -9.72 -0.72 5.35
CA ILE A 646 -8.85 -1.86 5.70
C ILE A 646 -7.45 -1.40 6.08
N ALA A 647 -6.89 -0.48 5.30
CA ALA A 647 -5.62 0.17 5.64
C ALA A 647 -5.71 0.84 7.01
N CYS A 648 -6.78 1.60 7.27
CA CYS A 648 -7.03 2.21 8.57
C CYS A 648 -7.12 1.17 9.69
N MET A 649 -7.93 0.12 9.53
CA MET A 649 -8.10 -0.91 10.56
C MET A 649 -6.79 -1.60 10.91
N LEU A 650 -6.02 -2.03 9.92
CA LEU A 650 -4.74 -2.69 10.15
C LEU A 650 -3.71 -1.76 10.79
N THR A 651 -3.75 -0.48 10.44
CA THR A 651 -2.90 0.55 11.05
C THR A 651 -3.28 0.80 12.51
N VAL A 652 -4.56 0.91 12.80
CA VAL A 652 -5.06 1.08 14.18
C VAL A 652 -4.69 -0.11 15.04
N ILE A 653 -4.82 -1.33 14.51
CA ILE A 653 -4.42 -2.56 15.20
C ILE A 653 -2.91 -2.53 15.49
N GLY A 654 -2.07 -2.22 14.49
CA GLY A 654 -0.61 -2.13 14.65
C GLY A 654 -0.17 -1.03 15.62
N TYR A 655 -0.86 0.10 15.60
CA TYR A 655 -0.60 1.20 16.54
C TYR A 655 -1.00 0.84 17.97
N SER A 656 -2.23 0.34 18.18
CA SER A 656 -2.74 -0.01 19.51
C SER A 656 -1.92 -1.12 20.17
N ILE A 657 -1.52 -2.13 19.39
CA ILE A 657 -0.75 -3.25 19.93
C ILE A 657 0.64 -2.84 20.42
N ASN A 658 1.26 -1.82 19.79
CA ASN A 658 2.57 -1.32 20.19
C ASN A 658 2.52 -0.79 21.64
N ASP A 659 1.55 0.04 21.99
CA ASP A 659 1.42 0.58 23.35
C ASP A 659 1.07 -0.51 24.38
N THR A 660 0.19 -1.45 24.01
CA THR A 660 -0.13 -2.61 24.85
C THR A 660 1.11 -3.48 25.17
N ILE A 661 1.94 -3.78 24.17
CA ILE A 661 3.16 -4.60 24.33
C ILE A 661 4.12 -3.96 25.34
N VAL A 662 4.20 -2.64 25.32
CA VAL A 662 5.09 -1.87 26.18
C VAL A 662 4.65 -1.90 27.63
N ILE A 663 3.35 -1.71 27.86
CA ILE A 663 2.76 -1.79 29.18
C ILE A 663 2.96 -3.21 29.73
N PHE A 664 2.76 -4.23 28.88
CA PHE A 664 2.98 -5.63 29.24
C PHE A 664 4.44 -5.96 29.52
N ASP A 665 5.38 -5.40 28.75
CA ASP A 665 6.81 -5.54 29.03
C ASP A 665 7.17 -4.91 30.37
N ARG A 666 6.58 -3.75 30.71
CA ARG A 666 6.78 -3.12 32.02
C ARG A 666 6.22 -3.97 33.18
N ILE A 667 5.03 -4.54 33.00
CA ILE A 667 4.44 -5.47 33.98
C ILE A 667 5.36 -6.68 34.15
N ARG A 668 5.83 -7.27 33.05
CA ARG A 668 6.74 -8.43 33.04
C ARG A 668 8.08 -8.10 33.72
N GLU A 669 8.67 -6.95 33.42
CA GLU A 669 9.90 -6.45 34.03
C GLU A 669 9.73 -6.35 35.56
N ARG A 670 8.63 -5.74 36.02
CA ARG A 670 8.32 -5.58 37.45
C ARG A 670 7.92 -6.89 38.13
N MET A 671 7.43 -7.88 37.38
CA MET A 671 7.22 -9.22 37.93
C MET A 671 8.55 -9.89 38.32
N ASN A 672 9.68 -9.52 37.70
CA ASN A 672 11.02 -10.03 38.00
C ASN A 672 11.09 -11.56 38.16
N GLY A 673 10.42 -12.29 37.25
CA GLY A 673 10.36 -13.76 37.28
C GLY A 673 9.41 -14.36 38.33
N ARG A 674 8.81 -13.54 39.20
CA ARG A 674 7.78 -13.99 40.16
C ARG A 674 6.49 -14.29 39.40
N SER A 675 5.96 -15.51 39.57
CA SER A 675 4.72 -15.97 38.95
C SER A 675 3.49 -15.78 39.83
N GLU A 676 3.68 -15.80 41.16
CA GLU A 676 2.59 -15.76 42.15
C GLU A 676 2.46 -14.42 42.89
N PHE A 677 1.27 -13.83 42.82
CA PHE A 677 0.92 -12.59 43.52
C PHE A 677 -0.38 -12.77 44.31
N ARG A 678 -0.50 -12.05 45.44
CA ARG A 678 -1.81 -11.78 46.06
C ARG A 678 -2.58 -10.75 45.23
N ARG A 679 -3.89 -10.65 45.44
CA ARG A 679 -4.74 -9.71 44.67
C ARG A 679 -4.23 -8.27 44.80
N GLU A 680 -4.04 -7.79 46.02
CA GLU A 680 -3.55 -6.42 46.31
C GLU A 680 -2.16 -6.16 45.71
N GLU A 681 -1.28 -7.16 45.74
CA GLU A 681 0.06 -7.07 45.13
C GLU A 681 -0.02 -6.97 43.61
N LEU A 682 -0.95 -7.71 43.00
CA LEU A 682 -1.20 -7.66 41.57
C LEU A 682 -1.85 -6.33 41.14
N GLU A 683 -2.78 -5.81 41.93
CA GLU A 683 -3.38 -4.48 41.72
C GLU A 683 -2.30 -3.38 41.78
N THR A 684 -1.45 -3.43 42.80
CA THR A 684 -0.32 -2.50 42.96
C THR A 684 0.67 -2.61 41.79
N LEU A 685 1.00 -3.84 41.38
CA LEU A 685 1.87 -4.10 40.24
C LEU A 685 1.32 -3.47 38.96
N CYS A 686 0.04 -3.72 38.61
CA CYS A 686 -0.58 -3.18 37.41
C CYS A 686 -0.64 -1.66 37.46
N ASN A 687 -1.19 -1.07 38.52
CA ASN A 687 -1.34 0.38 38.66
C ASN A 687 0.00 1.12 38.59
N THR A 688 1.05 0.57 39.22
CA THR A 688 2.39 1.16 39.16
C THR A 688 3.00 1.03 37.76
N SER A 689 2.83 -0.13 37.10
CA SER A 689 3.34 -0.34 35.74
C SER A 689 2.69 0.61 34.75
N LEU A 690 1.36 0.77 34.82
CA LEU A 690 0.60 1.73 34.01
C LEU A 690 1.03 3.18 34.27
N THR A 691 1.19 3.56 35.54
CA THR A 691 1.61 4.93 35.89
C THR A 691 3.01 5.25 35.34
N ASP A 692 3.94 4.28 35.38
CA ASP A 692 5.29 4.46 34.84
C ASP A 692 5.29 4.67 33.32
N THR A 693 4.43 3.96 32.59
CA THR A 693 4.38 4.02 31.12
C THR A 693 3.51 5.15 30.59
N LEU A 694 2.61 5.69 31.41
CA LEU A 694 1.60 6.67 31.01
C LEU A 694 2.18 7.89 30.26
N THR A 695 3.28 8.46 30.75
CA THR A 695 3.89 9.63 30.10
C THR A 695 4.36 9.31 28.69
N ARG A 696 4.89 8.10 28.48
CA ARG A 696 5.34 7.63 27.17
C ARG A 696 4.14 7.39 26.26
N SER A 697 3.17 6.57 26.69
CA SER A 697 1.95 6.25 25.95
C SER A 697 1.20 7.49 25.48
N LEU A 698 1.01 8.48 26.37
CA LEU A 698 0.37 9.74 26.02
C LEU A 698 1.20 10.59 25.07
N SER A 699 2.53 10.64 25.22
CA SER A 699 3.39 11.45 24.36
C SER A 699 3.44 10.90 22.94
N THR A 700 3.60 9.59 22.76
CA THR A 700 3.57 8.92 21.45
C THR A 700 2.22 9.09 20.77
N SER A 701 1.13 8.96 21.54
CA SER A 701 -0.21 9.14 21.02
C SER A 701 -0.50 10.57 20.64
N PHE A 702 0.01 11.53 21.41
CA PHE A 702 -0.14 12.94 21.11
C PHE A 702 0.59 13.34 19.82
N THR A 703 1.84 12.89 19.62
CA THR A 703 2.58 13.21 18.40
C THR A 703 1.95 12.59 17.16
N THR A 704 1.48 11.35 17.27
CA THR A 704 0.74 10.67 16.19
C THR A 704 -0.61 11.33 15.92
N ALA A 705 -1.37 11.67 16.97
CA ALA A 705 -2.65 12.34 16.82
C ALA A 705 -2.52 13.73 16.20
N ILE A 706 -1.48 14.51 16.53
CA ILE A 706 -1.27 15.82 15.92
C ILE A 706 -0.99 15.72 14.42
N THR A 707 -0.15 14.79 13.99
CA THR A 707 0.17 14.67 12.55
C THR A 707 -1.06 14.24 11.75
N VAL A 708 -1.85 13.31 12.28
CA VAL A 708 -3.12 12.89 11.66
C VAL A 708 -4.18 13.99 11.73
N LEU A 709 -4.22 14.78 12.81
CA LEU A 709 -5.12 15.92 12.92
C LEU A 709 -4.79 17.00 11.87
N MET A 710 -3.51 17.23 11.56
CA MET A 710 -3.15 18.17 10.49
C MET A 710 -3.63 17.67 9.12
N LEU A 711 -3.59 16.36 8.87
CA LEU A 711 -4.22 15.79 7.68
C LEU A 711 -5.73 16.01 7.66
N LEU A 712 -6.40 15.85 8.80
CA LEU A 712 -7.84 16.05 8.89
C LEU A 712 -8.24 17.52 8.64
N ILE A 713 -7.43 18.48 9.09
CA ILE A 713 -7.73 19.91 8.94
C ILE A 713 -7.36 20.43 7.55
N LEU A 714 -6.19 20.02 7.03
CA LEU A 714 -5.58 20.62 5.84
C LEU A 714 -5.68 19.74 4.60
N GLY A 715 -5.90 18.43 4.73
CA GLY A 715 -6.00 17.51 3.61
C GLY A 715 -7.30 17.69 2.80
N VAL A 716 -7.31 17.14 1.59
CA VAL A 716 -8.50 17.04 0.72
C VAL A 716 -9.52 16.02 1.27
N SER A 717 -10.73 16.03 0.73
CA SER A 717 -11.86 15.20 1.19
C SER A 717 -11.51 13.71 1.30
N SER A 718 -10.90 13.13 0.27
CA SER A 718 -10.46 11.73 0.23
C SER A 718 -9.46 11.39 1.34
N ILE A 719 -8.54 12.30 1.69
CA ILE A 719 -7.64 12.13 2.85
C ILE A 719 -8.41 12.24 4.17
N ARG A 720 -9.37 13.16 4.29
CA ARG A 720 -10.12 13.36 5.53
C ARG A 720 -10.93 12.13 5.91
N GLU A 721 -11.51 11.45 4.92
CA GLU A 721 -12.22 10.18 5.12
C GLU A 721 -11.31 9.09 5.69
N PHE A 722 -10.01 9.15 5.39
CA PHE A 722 -9.00 8.26 5.98
C PHE A 722 -8.48 8.76 7.35
N ALA A 723 -8.23 10.07 7.48
CA ALA A 723 -7.59 10.67 8.65
C ALA A 723 -8.48 10.66 9.90
N LEU A 724 -9.79 10.88 9.75
CA LEU A 724 -10.72 10.91 10.90
C LEU A 724 -10.81 9.54 11.61
N PRO A 725 -11.07 8.42 10.91
CA PRO A 725 -11.04 7.10 11.52
C PRO A 725 -9.69 6.74 12.12
N LEU A 726 -8.59 7.12 11.47
CA LEU A 726 -7.24 6.87 11.97
C LEU A 726 -6.97 7.65 13.28
N LEU A 727 -7.40 8.90 13.36
CA LEU A 727 -7.30 9.71 14.58
C LEU A 727 -8.11 9.10 15.73
N ALA A 728 -9.35 8.69 15.47
CA ALA A 728 -10.17 7.98 16.45
C ALA A 728 -9.52 6.66 16.89
N GLY A 729 -8.91 5.95 15.93
CA GLY A 729 -8.14 4.74 16.14
C GLY A 729 -6.92 4.93 17.04
N VAL A 730 -6.15 6.00 16.84
CA VAL A 730 -5.03 6.38 17.72
C VAL A 730 -5.54 6.64 19.14
N ILE A 731 -6.60 7.45 19.28
CA ILE A 731 -7.18 7.79 20.59
C ILE A 731 -7.71 6.55 21.31
N VAL A 732 -8.48 5.70 20.63
CA VAL A 732 -9.04 4.50 21.24
C VAL A 732 -7.96 3.46 21.53
N GLY A 733 -6.94 3.32 20.69
CA GLY A 733 -5.82 2.42 20.92
C GLY A 733 -5.01 2.79 22.17
N THR A 734 -4.78 4.08 22.40
CA THR A 734 -4.18 4.57 23.65
C THR A 734 -5.08 4.26 24.84
N TYR A 735 -6.38 4.53 24.71
CA TYR A 735 -7.36 4.26 25.76
C TYR A 735 -7.44 2.78 26.10
N SER A 736 -7.50 1.89 25.12
CA SER A 736 -7.64 0.45 25.33
C SER A 736 -6.37 -0.15 25.91
N SER A 737 -5.20 0.30 25.48
CA SER A 737 -3.91 -0.13 26.03
C SER A 737 -3.79 0.21 27.52
N ILE A 738 -4.20 1.41 27.92
CA ILE A 738 -4.08 1.90 29.30
C ILE A 738 -5.21 1.39 30.20
N CYS A 739 -6.46 1.38 29.71
CA CYS A 739 -7.67 1.22 30.53
C CYS A 739 -8.40 -0.13 30.34
N LEU A 740 -8.02 -0.95 29.35
CA LEU A 740 -8.67 -2.23 29.09
C LEU A 740 -7.69 -3.42 29.11
N ALA A 741 -6.58 -3.34 28.37
CA ALA A 741 -5.69 -4.48 28.17
C ALA A 741 -5.11 -5.00 29.49
N THR A 742 -4.65 -4.09 30.35
CA THR A 742 -4.08 -4.43 31.66
C THR A 742 -5.15 -4.96 32.64
N GLU A 743 -6.35 -4.39 32.62
CA GLU A 743 -7.50 -4.79 33.42
C GLU A 743 -7.97 -6.19 33.05
N LEU A 744 -8.04 -6.48 31.75
CA LEU A 744 -8.37 -7.80 31.23
C LEU A 744 -7.32 -8.83 31.64
N TRP A 745 -6.04 -8.51 31.48
CA TRP A 745 -4.95 -9.36 31.93
C TRP A 745 -5.02 -9.65 33.43
N PHE A 746 -5.26 -8.61 34.24
CA PHE A 746 -5.43 -8.70 35.68
C PHE A 746 -6.57 -9.65 36.07
N LEU A 747 -7.74 -9.52 35.44
CA LEU A 747 -8.90 -10.38 35.68
C LEU A 747 -8.64 -11.84 35.30
N MET A 748 -8.01 -12.07 34.14
CA MET A 748 -7.65 -13.43 33.70
C MET A 748 -6.68 -14.11 34.68
N LYS A 749 -5.72 -13.34 35.23
CA LYS A 749 -4.76 -13.86 36.21
C LYS A 749 -5.40 -14.19 37.56
N LEU A 750 -6.46 -13.48 37.96
CA LEU A 750 -7.25 -13.81 39.15
C LEU A 750 -8.17 -15.02 38.95
N TYR A 751 -8.84 -15.14 37.79
CA TYR A 751 -9.85 -16.18 37.54
C TYR A 751 -9.25 -17.59 37.48
N ILE A 752 -8.10 -17.77 36.82
CA ILE A 752 -7.45 -19.09 36.72
C ILE A 752 -6.97 -19.60 38.09
N LYS A 753 -6.59 -18.69 39.01
CA LYS A 753 -6.21 -19.04 40.39
C LYS A 753 -7.37 -19.61 41.23
N ARG A 754 -8.62 -19.26 40.91
CA ARG A 754 -9.81 -19.90 41.52
C ARG A 754 -9.97 -21.33 41.01
N LYS A 755 -9.84 -21.56 39.70
CA LYS A 755 -9.94 -22.90 39.09
C LYS A 755 -8.87 -23.89 39.58
N THR A 756 -7.63 -23.45 39.82
CA THR A 756 -6.57 -24.32 40.35
C THR A 756 -6.73 -24.63 41.84
N LYS A 757 -7.42 -23.79 42.62
CA LYS A 757 -7.76 -24.09 44.03
C LYS A 757 -9.00 -24.97 44.18
N ASP A 758 -10.00 -24.82 43.31
CA ASP A 758 -11.23 -25.62 43.36
C ASP A 758 -11.09 -26.99 42.65
N GLY A 759 -10.09 -27.15 41.78
CA GLY A 759 -9.81 -28.40 41.05
C GLY A 759 -9.12 -29.50 41.86
N ASP A 760 -8.63 -29.21 43.08
CA ASP A 760 -7.92 -30.19 43.94
C ASP A 760 -8.85 -30.93 44.92
N TYR A 761 -10.17 -30.68 44.85
CA TYR A 761 -11.17 -31.34 45.70
C TYR A 761 -11.99 -32.44 44.99
N SER A 762 -11.62 -32.86 43.77
CA SER A 762 -12.36 -33.91 43.04
C SER A 762 -11.60 -35.23 42.80
N SER A 763 -10.57 -35.56 43.59
CA SER A 763 -10.01 -36.91 43.58
C SER A 763 -10.61 -37.75 44.73
N LYS A 764 -11.59 -38.59 44.38
CA LYS A 764 -12.09 -39.65 45.27
C LYS A 764 -10.91 -40.51 45.75
N PRO A 765 -10.83 -40.90 47.04
CA PRO A 765 -9.73 -41.73 47.52
C PRO A 765 -9.80 -43.12 46.88
N LYS A 766 -8.79 -43.47 46.07
CA LYS A 766 -8.61 -44.84 45.57
C LYS A 766 -8.27 -45.76 46.74
N LYS A 767 -9.09 -46.78 46.94
CA LYS A 767 -8.87 -47.90 47.87
C LYS A 767 -7.47 -48.49 47.68
N ALA A 768 -6.71 -48.58 48.77
CA ALA A 768 -5.41 -49.23 48.84
C ALA A 768 -5.52 -50.73 48.48
N LYS A 769 -4.70 -51.17 47.50
CA LYS A 769 -4.42 -52.58 47.26
C LYS A 769 -3.09 -52.92 47.93
N LYS A 770 -3.16 -53.83 48.90
CA LYS A 770 -2.04 -54.58 49.49
C LYS A 770 -1.19 -55.26 48.42
N VAL A 771 0.13 -55.31 48.64
CA VAL A 771 1.18 -56.29 48.26
C VAL A 771 2.50 -55.48 48.37
N HIS A 772 3.46 -55.75 49.25
CA HIS A 772 4.20 -56.99 49.40
C HIS A 772 4.85 -57.08 50.80
N GLU A 773 4.76 -58.27 51.38
CA GLU A 773 5.56 -58.75 52.50
C GLU A 773 6.67 -59.65 51.91
N LYS A 774 7.95 -59.29 52.10
CA LYS A 774 9.04 -60.26 52.37
C LYS A 774 10.36 -59.58 52.73
N ALA A 775 10.78 -59.86 53.96
CA ALA A 775 12.14 -60.15 54.41
C ALA A 775 13.21 -59.06 54.32
N THR A 776 13.51 -58.44 55.46
CA THR A 776 14.78 -58.74 56.16
C THR A 776 14.60 -58.53 57.66
N ARG A 777 14.82 -59.60 58.43
CA ARG A 777 15.06 -59.58 59.87
C ARG A 777 16.53 -59.19 60.13
N GLU A 778 16.79 -58.85 61.38
CA GLU A 778 18.10 -58.62 62.02
C GLU A 778 18.61 -57.18 61.88
N ASN A 779 18.97 -56.46 62.94
CA ASN A 779 19.22 -56.85 64.32
C ASN A 779 19.21 -55.59 65.20
N GLN A 780 18.80 -55.76 66.48
CA GLN A 780 19.29 -55.05 67.68
C GLN A 780 19.29 -53.50 67.68
N GLY A 781 18.67 -52.78 68.62
CA GLY A 781 18.35 -53.06 70.02
C GLY A 781 18.81 -51.86 70.88
N ILE A 782 18.09 -51.61 71.98
CA ILE A 782 18.52 -50.90 73.22
C ILE A 782 18.39 -49.35 73.15
N LEU A 783 17.36 -48.76 73.78
CA LEU A 783 17.32 -48.13 75.14
C LEU A 783 18.32 -46.96 75.24
N VAL A 784 17.93 -45.71 75.51
CA VAL A 784 17.22 -45.14 76.67
C VAL A 784 16.38 -43.94 76.24
#